data_AF-A0A316PE54-F1
#
_entry.id   AF-A0A316PE54-F1
#
_cell.length_a   1.000
_cell.length_b   1.000
_cell.length_c   1.000
_cell.angle_alpha   90.00
_cell.angle_beta   90.00
_cell.angle_gamma   90.00
#
_symmetry.space_group_name_H-M   'P 1'
#
loop_
_entity.id
_entity.type
_entity.pdbx_description
1 polymer ?
#
loop_
_entity_poly.entity_id
_entity_poly.type
_entity_poly.pdbx_seq_one_letter_code
_entity_poly.pdbx_strand_id
1 'polypeptide(L)'
;QKAEPAYKAVFRYNSDHNDGLIKETNETSPLDGQIWGTQVNDSYTSYAHLIDGDLNTCFQSSWDSGTWGSKVEEGQGQQWLQVDLRSNPVDNFEFYFGLREGDWGWKECWSNIDIYATNDANVASQENFNDADWTHVGNYTDLTSYIKPEGANMNSNGRYIYYPVRGLDQQYRYIRFVVRSTIVPQSCMMYTIGEFQVYKSELDEANSPYNYVEGMKALVDELKPLIDGAKEKIANNTATREDVDKMIELTQKIDALTPKTEPLDNKINEVKEYVAKFSDEGLWGDVEPDELDAINNAVEEAESYDHEQPQQADLEKNLNALETAFALYKSQQKKPEVNAWYYITNRDNSRGGSIDEGGTGDIWSRWCNGNVIMAPHANATRSAYWDDVKNAVTWSGYDHASGILSDTVPVDPYSMWRLVKIEGNENADVYGLQNRATGTYLGTSGNRNGFIGMENAPAPYKLVLLKSGQFNIICQDEANSWGIPIHADGRKVLVTWDGTTDSPSAWDFVAVDESEIENAEITIRNNSATVITLPYAYNNEDVVNLNIDNEIATYGIKGVSEDGKQVFLYNKTSFEAGEPMVVVAGDITKYNDGNESTRMFLPFANEFTTEVKEANGIVGTLDYTVLPANAGIVKADSIISIGDSEDSAIFGQRGYINASKIVNNEELSTDFVLYVDGDIVNGINNAVVSTSNRVNVYTTDGVLVKKNVKAANAKDGLKKGVYIIGKDKVLVK
;
A
#
# COMPACT_ATOMS: atom_id res chain seq x y z
N GLN A 1 -36.25 12.64 24.96
CA GLN A 1 -34.88 12.34 24.47
C GLN A 1 -34.77 12.48 22.95
N LYS A 2 -35.59 11.82 22.11
CA LYS A 2 -35.51 12.00 20.63
C LYS A 2 -36.41 13.10 20.03
N ALA A 3 -37.58 13.34 20.61
CA ALA A 3 -38.55 14.31 20.09
C ALA A 3 -38.08 15.77 20.16
N GLU A 4 -37.46 16.16 21.27
CA GLU A 4 -36.99 17.54 21.47
C GLU A 4 -35.85 17.94 20.52
N PRO A 5 -34.83 17.10 20.27
CA PRO A 5 -33.87 17.35 19.18
C PRO A 5 -34.52 17.52 17.81
N ALA A 6 -35.47 16.65 17.43
CA ALA A 6 -36.16 16.78 16.14
C ALA A 6 -37.00 18.06 16.04
N TYR A 7 -37.66 18.47 17.12
CA TYR A 7 -38.33 19.76 17.21
C TYR A 7 -37.34 20.93 17.06
N LYS A 8 -36.18 20.88 17.70
CA LYS A 8 -35.19 21.96 17.64
C LYS A 8 -34.52 22.07 16.26
N ALA A 9 -34.31 20.95 15.57
CA ALA A 9 -33.63 20.90 14.27
C ALA A 9 -34.35 21.65 13.14
N VAL A 10 -35.65 21.95 13.27
CA VAL A 10 -36.42 22.65 12.24
C VAL A 10 -36.37 24.18 12.35
N PHE A 11 -35.67 24.70 13.37
CA PHE A 11 -35.52 26.13 13.62
C PHE A 11 -34.06 26.54 13.41
N ARG A 12 -33.85 27.46 12.47
CA ARG A 12 -32.54 28.05 12.19
C ARG A 12 -32.35 29.28 13.05
N TYR A 13 -31.14 29.43 13.61
CA TYR A 13 -30.78 30.60 14.40
C TYR A 13 -29.50 31.20 13.85
N ASN A 14 -29.41 32.53 13.87
CA ASN A 14 -28.24 33.29 13.47
C ASN A 14 -27.58 33.90 14.71
N SER A 15 -26.26 33.75 14.83
CA SER A 15 -25.44 34.33 15.89
C SER A 15 -24.35 35.19 15.24
N ASP A 16 -24.24 36.47 15.60
CA ASP A 16 -23.13 37.32 15.14
C ASP A 16 -21.91 37.15 16.05
N HIS A 17 -20.94 36.35 15.61
CA HIS A 17 -19.74 36.04 16.39
C HIS A 17 -18.76 37.21 16.50
N ASN A 18 -19.02 38.34 15.83
CA ASN A 18 -18.26 39.56 16.01
C ASN A 18 -18.79 40.42 17.17
N ASP A 19 -19.99 40.15 17.69
CA ASP A 19 -20.60 40.91 18.78
C ASP A 19 -20.86 40.07 20.04
N GLY A 20 -19.77 39.67 20.70
CA GLY A 20 -19.86 38.99 22.01
C GLY A 20 -20.44 39.89 23.11
N LEU A 21 -21.36 39.40 23.92
CA LEU A 21 -22.10 40.17 24.92
C LEU A 21 -21.29 40.52 26.18
N ILE A 22 -20.19 39.82 26.43
CA ILE A 22 -19.28 40.06 27.54
C ILE A 22 -18.16 40.99 27.05
N LYS A 23 -18.06 42.17 27.66
CA LYS A 23 -17.12 43.23 27.29
C LYS A 23 -16.17 43.62 28.42
N GLU A 24 -16.48 43.27 29.67
CA GLU A 24 -15.71 43.70 30.83
C GLU A 24 -15.66 42.66 31.96
N THR A 25 -14.55 42.63 32.67
CA THR A 25 -14.31 41.78 33.84
C THR A 25 -13.76 42.62 34.99
N ASN A 26 -13.93 42.17 36.23
CA ASN A 26 -13.38 42.86 37.39
C ASN A 26 -12.85 41.85 38.41
N GLU A 27 -11.52 41.80 38.57
CA GLU A 27 -10.88 40.82 39.47
C GLU A 27 -11.18 41.10 40.95
N THR A 28 -11.24 42.38 41.33
CA THR A 28 -11.36 42.80 42.74
C THR A 28 -12.80 42.87 43.25
N SER A 29 -13.75 43.08 42.34
CA SER A 29 -15.17 43.12 42.62
C SER A 29 -15.92 42.43 41.46
N PRO A 30 -15.93 41.09 41.42
CA PRO A 30 -16.45 40.35 40.26
C PRO A 30 -17.90 40.67 39.89
N LEU A 31 -18.73 41.01 40.89
CA LEU A 31 -20.11 41.46 40.69
C LEU A 31 -20.23 42.80 39.94
N ASP A 32 -19.20 43.65 39.99
CA ASP A 32 -19.14 44.88 39.20
C ASP A 32 -18.70 44.60 37.75
N GLY A 33 -18.12 43.43 37.45
CA GLY A 33 -17.85 42.94 36.10
C GLY A 33 -19.06 42.23 35.46
N GLN A 34 -18.85 41.61 34.30
CA GLN A 34 -19.88 40.77 33.65
C GLN A 34 -19.67 39.27 33.85
N ILE A 35 -18.53 38.83 34.37
CA ILE A 35 -18.29 37.42 34.67
C ILE A 35 -17.81 37.30 36.10
N TRP A 36 -18.36 36.32 36.82
CA TRP A 36 -17.81 35.87 38.09
C TRP A 36 -18.13 34.39 38.33
N GLY A 37 -17.36 33.73 39.19
CA GLY A 37 -17.50 32.30 39.42
C GLY A 37 -16.70 31.82 40.61
N THR A 38 -16.56 30.51 40.72
CA THR A 38 -15.85 29.85 41.80
C THR A 38 -14.34 29.87 41.60
N GLN A 39 -13.76 31.03 41.25
CA GLN A 39 -12.33 31.16 40.94
C GLN A 39 -11.43 30.73 42.09
N VAL A 40 -10.30 30.11 41.78
CA VAL A 40 -9.26 29.87 42.77
C VAL A 40 -8.47 31.15 43.10
N ASN A 41 -8.02 31.29 44.35
CA ASN A 41 -7.13 32.38 44.75
C ASN A 41 -5.67 32.04 44.40
N ASP A 42 -5.31 32.20 43.12
CA ASP A 42 -3.93 32.05 42.62
C ASP A 42 -3.64 33.10 41.52
N SER A 43 -2.36 33.34 41.28
CA SER A 43 -1.83 34.40 40.41
C SER A 43 -1.89 34.11 38.90
N TYR A 44 -2.05 32.84 38.50
CA TYR A 44 -2.10 32.46 37.08
C TYR A 44 -3.49 32.48 36.47
N THR A 45 -4.54 32.63 37.30
CA THR A 45 -5.93 32.71 36.87
C THR A 45 -6.43 34.14 36.97
N SER A 46 -7.32 34.54 36.07
CA SER A 46 -8.03 35.82 36.14
C SER A 46 -9.34 35.72 35.38
N TYR A 47 -10.34 36.52 35.75
CA TYR A 47 -11.51 36.72 34.89
C TYR A 47 -11.14 37.36 33.56
N ALA A 48 -10.13 38.23 33.53
CA ALA A 48 -9.70 38.91 32.30
C ALA A 48 -9.21 37.93 31.22
N HIS A 49 -8.66 36.78 31.63
CA HIS A 49 -8.24 35.73 30.70
C HIS A 49 -9.40 35.15 29.89
N LEU A 50 -10.64 35.23 30.41
CA LEU A 50 -11.80 34.73 29.68
C LEU A 50 -12.12 35.54 28.41
N ILE A 51 -11.57 36.75 28.25
CA ILE A 51 -11.89 37.64 27.12
C ILE A 51 -10.65 38.31 26.51
N ASP A 52 -9.45 37.75 26.70
CA ASP A 52 -8.19 38.32 26.23
C ASP A 52 -7.75 37.84 24.83
N GLY A 53 -8.43 36.81 24.29
CA GLY A 53 -8.09 36.19 23.00
C GLY A 53 -6.85 35.29 23.04
N ASP A 54 -6.40 34.85 24.22
CA ASP A 54 -5.22 33.99 24.39
C ASP A 54 -5.53 32.70 25.16
N LEU A 55 -5.59 31.56 24.45
CA LEU A 55 -5.81 30.25 25.07
C LEU A 55 -4.65 29.76 25.97
N ASN A 56 -3.50 30.44 25.98
CA ASN A 56 -2.39 30.13 26.90
C ASN A 56 -2.65 30.66 28.33
N THR A 57 -3.51 31.65 28.48
CA THR A 57 -4.02 32.09 29.77
C THR A 57 -5.27 31.28 30.12
N CYS A 58 -5.74 31.36 31.36
CA CYS A 58 -6.99 30.69 31.72
C CYS A 58 -7.66 31.29 32.96
N PHE A 59 -8.96 31.04 33.05
CA PHE A 59 -9.68 30.96 34.30
C PHE A 59 -9.55 29.55 34.88
N GLN A 60 -9.27 29.44 36.18
CA GLN A 60 -9.29 28.20 36.94
C GLN A 60 -10.31 28.31 38.07
N SER A 61 -11.20 27.33 38.16
CA SER A 61 -12.09 27.18 39.31
C SER A 61 -11.38 26.59 40.53
N SER A 62 -11.94 26.81 41.71
CA SER A 62 -11.35 26.48 43.00
C SER A 62 -11.04 24.98 43.14
N TRP A 63 -9.87 24.67 43.71
CA TRP A 63 -9.54 23.32 44.19
C TRP A 63 -9.84 23.13 45.69
N ASP A 64 -10.52 24.09 46.34
CA ASP A 64 -10.84 24.01 47.76
C ASP A 64 -11.98 23.02 48.03
N SER A 65 -11.60 21.76 48.25
CA SER A 65 -12.51 20.68 48.64
C SER A 65 -13.26 20.93 49.97
N GLY A 66 -12.78 21.83 50.84
CA GLY A 66 -13.49 22.21 52.06
C GLY A 66 -14.72 23.05 51.77
N THR A 67 -14.65 23.89 50.74
CA THR A 67 -15.75 24.75 50.30
C THR A 67 -16.65 24.04 49.29
N TRP A 68 -16.07 23.34 48.32
CA TRP A 68 -16.80 22.77 47.16
C TRP A 68 -17.00 21.25 47.22
N GLY A 69 -16.56 20.60 48.30
CA GLY A 69 -16.66 19.16 48.51
C GLY A 69 -15.67 18.34 47.69
N SER A 70 -15.26 17.17 48.17
CA SER A 70 -14.29 16.29 47.48
C SER A 70 -14.91 15.39 46.40
N LYS A 71 -15.98 15.86 45.73
CA LYS A 71 -16.72 15.08 44.74
C LYS A 71 -15.87 14.82 43.50
N VAL A 72 -15.86 13.57 43.02
CA VAL A 72 -15.18 13.13 41.78
C VAL A 72 -16.10 12.30 40.88
N GLU A 73 -17.31 11.98 41.34
CA GLU A 73 -18.30 11.22 40.56
C GLU A 73 -19.06 12.15 39.62
N GLU A 74 -19.32 11.67 38.40
CA GLU A 74 -20.10 12.38 37.40
C GLU A 74 -21.48 12.78 37.94
N GLY A 75 -21.93 13.99 37.61
CA GLY A 75 -23.23 14.51 38.03
C GLY A 75 -23.25 15.16 39.42
N GLN A 76 -22.16 15.11 40.19
CA GLN A 76 -22.13 15.61 41.58
C GLN A 76 -21.43 16.96 41.76
N GLY A 77 -20.90 17.56 40.69
CA GLY A 77 -20.26 18.88 40.76
C GLY A 77 -21.22 20.02 41.14
N GLN A 78 -20.68 21.05 41.82
CA GLN A 78 -21.42 22.20 42.33
C GLN A 78 -20.75 23.55 42.04
N GLN A 79 -19.55 23.53 41.44
CA GLN A 79 -18.86 24.74 41.03
C GLN A 79 -19.58 25.41 39.85
N TRP A 80 -19.40 26.71 39.67
CA TRP A 80 -20.16 27.46 38.68
C TRP A 80 -19.43 28.69 38.13
N LEU A 81 -19.79 29.04 36.89
CA LEU A 81 -19.49 30.32 36.25
C LEU A 81 -20.80 31.05 36.00
N GLN A 82 -20.84 32.36 36.21
CA GLN A 82 -22.02 33.19 35.94
C GLN A 82 -21.66 34.39 35.09
N VAL A 83 -22.58 34.76 34.21
CA VAL A 83 -22.52 35.98 33.42
C VAL A 83 -23.66 36.96 33.76
N ASP A 84 -23.37 38.26 33.69
CA ASP A 84 -24.32 39.36 33.67
C ASP A 84 -24.31 40.00 32.26
N LEU A 85 -25.35 39.75 31.49
CA LEU A 85 -25.50 40.24 30.11
C LEU A 85 -25.93 41.72 30.02
N ARG A 86 -26.02 42.41 31.17
CA ARG A 86 -26.37 43.83 31.28
C ARG A 86 -27.71 44.15 30.59
N SER A 87 -27.70 45.06 29.63
CA SER A 87 -28.88 45.49 28.86
C SER A 87 -29.20 44.57 27.68
N ASN A 88 -28.52 43.43 27.54
CA ASN A 88 -28.71 42.48 26.44
C ASN A 88 -29.21 41.12 26.95
N PRO A 89 -30.39 41.05 27.60
CA PRO A 89 -30.94 39.77 28.03
C PRO A 89 -31.29 38.90 26.82
N VAL A 90 -31.19 37.58 26.98
CA VAL A 90 -31.34 36.59 25.90
C VAL A 90 -32.33 35.50 26.27
N ASP A 91 -33.11 35.05 25.29
CA ASP A 91 -33.95 33.84 25.35
C ASP A 91 -33.35 32.70 24.49
N ASN A 92 -32.38 33.04 23.64
CA ASN A 92 -31.59 32.15 22.82
C ASN A 92 -30.17 32.73 22.73
N PHE A 93 -29.17 31.91 22.98
CA PHE A 93 -27.78 32.34 22.95
C PHE A 93 -26.86 31.21 22.58
N GLU A 94 -25.69 31.56 22.08
CA GLU A 94 -24.60 30.62 21.85
C GLU A 94 -23.45 31.02 22.75
N PHE A 95 -22.79 30.07 23.40
CA PHE A 95 -21.58 30.38 24.14
C PHE A 95 -20.37 29.81 23.40
N TYR A 96 -19.33 30.62 23.32
CA TYR A 96 -18.01 30.17 22.91
C TYR A 96 -17.25 29.70 24.14
N PHE A 97 -16.63 28.54 24.01
CA PHE A 97 -15.82 27.91 25.04
C PHE A 97 -14.46 27.54 24.44
N GLY A 98 -13.47 28.40 24.68
CA GLY A 98 -12.07 28.17 24.35
C GLY A 98 -11.40 27.30 25.41
N LEU A 99 -10.76 26.21 25.00
CA LEU A 99 -10.04 25.32 25.91
C LEU A 99 -8.66 25.92 26.17
N ARG A 100 -8.23 25.87 27.43
CA ARG A 100 -6.84 26.16 27.80
C ARG A 100 -5.87 25.31 26.99
N GLU A 101 -4.73 25.88 26.64
CA GLU A 101 -3.70 25.15 25.92
C GLU A 101 -3.11 23.98 26.74
N GLY A 102 -2.81 22.89 26.03
CA GLY A 102 -2.20 21.68 26.61
C GLY A 102 -3.17 20.67 27.22
N ASP A 103 -2.60 19.71 27.95
CA ASP A 103 -3.29 18.50 28.46
C ASP A 103 -4.38 18.83 29.51
N TRP A 104 -4.21 19.90 30.29
CA TRP A 104 -5.19 20.24 31.32
C TRP A 104 -6.48 20.82 30.74
N GLY A 105 -6.40 21.57 29.63
CA GLY A 105 -7.59 22.23 29.08
C GLY A 105 -8.65 21.29 28.55
N TRP A 106 -8.32 20.06 28.14
CA TRP A 106 -9.34 19.07 27.78
C TRP A 106 -9.80 18.24 28.98
N LYS A 107 -8.89 17.87 29.90
CA LYS A 107 -9.25 17.08 31.09
C LYS A 107 -10.27 17.80 31.96
N GLU A 108 -10.07 19.10 32.13
CA GLU A 108 -10.87 19.98 32.98
C GLU A 108 -11.97 20.72 32.20
N CYS A 109 -12.18 20.39 30.92
CA CYS A 109 -13.27 20.94 30.13
C CYS A 109 -14.62 20.40 30.59
N TRP A 110 -15.67 21.20 30.47
CA TRP A 110 -17.03 20.82 30.80
C TRP A 110 -17.52 19.62 29.98
N SER A 111 -18.09 18.62 30.65
CA SER A 111 -18.73 17.46 30.01
C SER A 111 -20.21 17.35 30.35
N ASN A 112 -20.60 17.86 31.53
CA ASN A 112 -21.98 17.88 31.99
C ASN A 112 -22.20 19.18 32.77
N ILE A 113 -23.13 20.00 32.29
CA ILE A 113 -23.50 21.26 32.94
C ILE A 113 -25.01 21.38 33.08
N ASP A 114 -25.43 22.01 34.17
CA ASP A 114 -26.77 22.59 34.26
C ASP A 114 -26.68 24.09 34.03
N ILE A 115 -27.60 24.62 33.23
CA ILE A 115 -27.74 26.06 33.03
C ILE A 115 -28.96 26.54 33.80
N TYR A 116 -28.78 27.63 34.54
CA TYR A 116 -29.81 28.31 35.31
C TYR A 116 -29.85 29.78 34.93
N ALA A 117 -31.03 30.39 34.96
CA ALA A 117 -31.20 31.79 34.60
C ALA A 117 -32.12 32.54 35.59
N THR A 118 -31.86 33.85 35.78
CA THR A 118 -32.70 34.74 36.58
C THR A 118 -32.61 36.18 36.08
N ASN A 119 -33.62 36.98 36.43
CA ASN A 119 -33.63 38.44 36.23
C ASN A 119 -33.52 39.19 37.57
N ASP A 120 -33.47 38.49 38.71
CA ASP A 120 -33.32 39.08 40.04
C ASP A 120 -31.83 39.23 40.41
N ALA A 121 -31.36 40.48 40.47
CA ALA A 121 -29.99 40.81 40.85
C ALA A 121 -29.62 40.38 42.29
N ASN A 122 -30.61 40.27 43.20
CA ASN A 122 -30.37 39.80 44.57
C ASN A 122 -30.16 38.28 44.62
N VAL A 123 -30.78 37.54 43.71
CA VAL A 123 -30.53 36.10 43.54
C VAL A 123 -29.19 35.91 42.84
N ALA A 124 -28.95 36.66 41.77
CA ALA A 124 -27.74 36.57 40.96
C ALA A 124 -26.46 36.99 41.68
N SER A 125 -26.53 37.74 42.79
CA SER A 125 -25.36 38.16 43.58
C SER A 125 -25.00 37.19 44.72
N GLN A 126 -25.77 36.12 44.93
CA GLN A 126 -25.49 35.14 45.98
C GLN A 126 -24.44 34.13 45.54
N GLU A 127 -23.39 33.98 46.35
CA GLU A 127 -22.34 32.97 46.16
C GLU A 127 -22.87 31.54 46.40
N ASN A 128 -23.70 31.38 47.45
CA ASN A 128 -24.40 30.13 47.71
C ASN A 128 -25.48 29.90 46.65
N PHE A 129 -25.30 28.85 45.84
CA PHE A 129 -26.28 28.48 44.83
C PHE A 129 -27.44 27.67 45.45
N ASN A 130 -28.65 28.20 45.37
CA ASN A 130 -29.89 27.50 45.69
C ASN A 130 -30.74 27.41 44.40
N ASP A 131 -30.86 26.21 43.84
CA ASP A 131 -31.53 26.00 42.55
C ASP A 131 -33.00 26.42 42.55
N ALA A 132 -33.67 26.37 43.70
CA ALA A 132 -35.07 26.78 43.86
C ALA A 132 -35.33 28.28 43.59
N ASP A 133 -34.30 29.13 43.67
CA ASP A 133 -34.42 30.57 43.40
C ASP A 133 -34.17 30.92 41.92
N TRP A 134 -33.81 29.94 41.10
CA TRP A 134 -33.45 30.10 39.69
C TRP A 134 -34.42 29.37 38.77
N THR A 135 -34.53 29.84 37.53
CA THR A 135 -35.16 29.04 36.47
C THR A 135 -34.14 28.04 35.92
N HIS A 136 -34.43 26.74 36.01
CA HIS A 136 -33.60 25.71 35.36
C HIS A 136 -33.84 25.73 33.85
N VAL A 137 -32.80 26.05 33.09
CA VAL A 137 -32.85 26.11 31.62
C VAL A 137 -32.72 24.71 31.04
N GLY A 138 -31.77 23.93 31.53
CA GLY A 138 -31.56 22.56 31.07
C GLY A 138 -30.28 21.91 31.57
N ASN A 139 -30.16 20.61 31.30
CA ASN A 139 -28.96 19.81 31.51
C ASN A 139 -28.35 19.46 30.15
N TYR A 140 -27.05 19.69 29.99
CA TYR A 140 -26.33 19.56 28.72
C TYR A 140 -25.13 18.63 28.92
N THR A 141 -25.14 17.48 28.24
CA THR A 141 -24.16 16.39 28.42
C THR A 141 -23.43 15.99 27.14
N ASP A 142 -23.79 16.60 26.01
CA ASP A 142 -23.27 16.32 24.68
C ASP A 142 -22.16 17.30 24.25
N LEU A 143 -21.72 18.22 25.13
CA LEU A 143 -20.62 19.15 24.82
C LEU A 143 -19.37 18.42 24.32
N THR A 144 -19.13 17.22 24.84
CA THR A 144 -17.96 16.41 24.50
C THR A 144 -17.93 15.96 23.04
N SER A 145 -19.07 15.81 22.36
CA SER A 145 -19.08 15.45 20.93
C SER A 145 -18.59 16.59 20.04
N TYR A 146 -18.76 17.84 20.48
CA TYR A 146 -18.23 19.02 19.79
C TYR A 146 -16.72 19.19 20.01
N ILE A 147 -16.24 18.81 21.20
CA ILE A 147 -14.82 18.98 21.60
C ILE A 147 -13.95 17.80 21.13
N LYS A 148 -14.54 16.60 21.06
CA LYS A 148 -13.85 15.33 20.75
C LYS A 148 -14.57 14.57 19.63
N PRO A 149 -14.50 15.05 18.37
CA PRO A 149 -14.85 14.22 17.23
C PRO A 149 -13.90 13.02 17.14
N GLU A 150 -14.35 11.94 16.49
CA GLU A 150 -13.58 10.71 16.36
C GLU A 150 -12.22 10.98 15.67
N GLY A 151 -11.13 10.51 16.31
CA GLY A 151 -9.76 10.74 15.81
C GLY A 151 -9.11 12.07 16.22
N ALA A 152 -9.79 12.95 16.96
CA ALA A 152 -9.21 14.21 17.42
C ALA A 152 -7.99 14.01 18.36
N ASN A 153 -6.92 14.77 18.13
CA ASN A 153 -5.76 14.78 19.01
C ASN A 153 -6.04 15.61 20.27
N MET A 154 -6.22 14.93 21.41
CA MET A 154 -6.55 15.56 22.69
C MET A 154 -5.43 16.44 23.29
N ASN A 155 -4.25 16.48 22.69
CA ASN A 155 -3.15 17.36 23.11
C ASN A 155 -2.86 18.48 22.11
N SER A 156 -3.72 18.70 21.10
CA SER A 156 -3.55 19.79 20.14
C SER A 156 -3.91 21.15 20.74
N ASN A 157 -3.37 22.20 20.13
CA ASN A 157 -3.62 23.58 20.50
C ASN A 157 -4.76 24.20 19.68
N GLY A 158 -5.27 25.37 20.10
CA GLY A 158 -6.26 26.15 19.34
C GLY A 158 -7.68 25.60 19.37
N ARG A 159 -8.08 24.95 20.47
CA ARG A 159 -9.37 24.23 20.55
C ARG A 159 -10.45 25.10 21.16
N TYR A 160 -11.61 25.11 20.53
CA TYR A 160 -12.79 25.81 21.02
C TYR A 160 -14.08 25.19 20.49
N ILE A 161 -15.21 25.54 21.10
CA ILE A 161 -16.54 25.22 20.57
C ILE A 161 -17.44 26.45 20.63
N TYR A 162 -18.41 26.49 19.74
CA TYR A 162 -19.62 27.29 19.86
C TYR A 162 -20.77 26.36 20.20
N TYR A 163 -21.47 26.61 21.30
CA TYR A 163 -22.50 25.71 21.80
C TYR A 163 -23.86 26.44 21.94
N PRO A 164 -24.88 26.01 21.18
CA PRO A 164 -26.18 26.70 21.16
C PRO A 164 -27.06 26.31 22.34
N VAL A 165 -27.67 27.31 22.97
CA VAL A 165 -28.70 27.18 24.00
C VAL A 165 -29.95 27.91 23.52
N ARG A 166 -31.06 27.18 23.38
CA ARG A 166 -32.26 27.63 22.68
C ARG A 166 -33.54 27.35 23.45
N GLY A 167 -34.55 28.21 23.28
CA GLY A 167 -35.92 28.01 23.73
C GLY A 167 -36.12 28.26 25.22
N LEU A 168 -35.49 29.30 25.79
CA LEU A 168 -35.82 29.75 27.14
C LEU A 168 -37.24 30.33 27.14
N ASP A 169 -37.91 30.28 28.29
CA ASP A 169 -39.30 30.71 28.45
C ASP A 169 -39.48 32.24 28.43
N GLN A 170 -38.40 32.98 28.64
CA GLN A 170 -38.32 34.44 28.54
C GLN A 170 -36.85 34.88 28.34
N GLN A 171 -36.65 36.19 28.14
CA GLN A 171 -35.31 36.76 28.10
C GLN A 171 -34.72 36.88 29.51
N TYR A 172 -33.47 36.43 29.67
CA TYR A 172 -32.74 36.46 30.93
C TYR A 172 -31.46 37.27 30.84
N ARG A 173 -31.19 38.06 31.89
CA ARG A 173 -29.96 38.84 32.06
C ARG A 173 -28.84 38.05 32.71
N TYR A 174 -29.15 37.26 33.74
CA TYR A 174 -28.15 36.51 34.51
C TYR A 174 -28.22 35.03 34.17
N ILE A 175 -27.10 34.45 33.74
CA ILE A 175 -27.00 33.04 33.37
C ILE A 175 -25.87 32.40 34.17
N ARG A 176 -26.18 31.30 34.87
CA ARG A 176 -25.23 30.54 35.67
C ARG A 176 -25.07 29.13 35.09
N PHE A 177 -23.83 28.78 34.79
CA PHE A 177 -23.38 27.48 34.31
C PHE A 177 -22.85 26.70 35.51
N VAL A 178 -23.61 25.71 35.98
CA VAL A 178 -23.25 24.84 37.09
C VAL A 178 -22.58 23.59 36.53
N VAL A 179 -21.31 23.39 36.89
CA VAL A 179 -20.48 22.31 36.37
C VAL A 179 -20.75 21.04 37.17
N ARG A 180 -21.47 20.10 36.55
CA ARG A 180 -21.79 18.80 37.13
C ARG A 180 -20.70 17.77 36.88
N SER A 181 -20.00 17.89 35.75
CA SER A 181 -18.83 17.07 35.45
C SER A 181 -17.89 17.72 34.41
N THR A 182 -16.63 17.29 34.43
CA THR A 182 -15.62 17.57 33.40
C THR A 182 -15.26 16.28 32.64
N ILE A 183 -14.51 16.37 31.53
CA ILE A 183 -14.15 15.18 30.72
C ILE A 183 -13.38 14.16 31.56
N VAL A 184 -12.45 14.63 32.40
CA VAL A 184 -11.71 13.80 33.37
C VAL A 184 -11.92 14.39 34.76
N PRO A 185 -12.97 13.95 35.48
CA PRO A 185 -13.33 14.49 36.79
C PRO A 185 -12.16 14.52 37.77
N GLN A 186 -11.89 15.70 38.32
CA GLN A 186 -10.93 15.92 39.39
C GLN A 186 -11.67 16.22 40.71
N SER A 187 -10.92 16.31 41.81
CA SER A 187 -11.50 16.76 43.10
C SER A 187 -12.28 18.06 42.92
N CYS A 188 -13.37 18.20 43.68
CA CYS A 188 -14.31 19.33 43.65
C CYS A 188 -14.86 19.70 42.27
N MET A 189 -14.70 18.85 41.26
CA MET A 189 -15.07 19.14 39.87
C MET A 189 -14.42 20.43 39.34
N MET A 190 -13.14 20.65 39.67
CA MET A 190 -12.42 21.82 39.19
C MET A 190 -12.34 21.83 37.65
N TYR A 191 -12.45 23.02 37.07
CA TYR A 191 -12.47 23.21 35.63
C TYR A 191 -11.59 24.39 35.21
N THR A 192 -11.17 24.37 33.94
CA THR A 192 -10.47 25.49 33.30
C THR A 192 -11.17 25.95 32.05
N ILE A 193 -11.03 27.24 31.76
CA ILE A 193 -11.49 27.85 30.52
C ILE A 193 -10.38 28.77 30.03
N GLY A 194 -9.95 28.58 28.78
CA GLY A 194 -9.01 29.48 28.13
C GLY A 194 -9.70 30.81 27.83
N GLU A 195 -10.86 30.75 27.17
CA GLU A 195 -11.63 31.92 26.76
C GLU A 195 -13.14 31.61 26.78
N PHE A 196 -13.99 32.58 27.12
CA PHE A 196 -15.43 32.42 27.23
C PHE A 196 -16.18 33.65 26.73
N GLN A 197 -17.15 33.43 25.86
CA GLN A 197 -18.00 34.50 25.34
C GLN A 197 -19.45 34.01 25.20
N VAL A 198 -20.41 34.93 25.28
CA VAL A 198 -21.82 34.64 25.00
C VAL A 198 -22.26 35.53 23.84
N TYR A 199 -22.91 34.95 22.86
CA TYR A 199 -23.45 35.63 21.69
C TYR A 199 -24.97 35.55 21.72
N LYS A 200 -25.62 36.67 21.40
CA LYS A 200 -27.06 36.65 21.15
C LYS A 200 -27.32 35.77 19.93
N SER A 201 -28.35 34.95 20.00
CA SER A 201 -28.78 34.15 18.86
C SER A 201 -30.23 34.44 18.54
N GLU A 202 -30.50 34.77 17.28
CA GLU A 202 -31.82 35.20 16.83
C GLU A 202 -32.43 34.16 15.91
N LEU A 203 -33.71 33.86 16.11
CA LEU A 203 -34.44 32.93 15.26
C LEU A 203 -34.54 33.51 13.84
N ASP A 204 -34.05 32.77 12.86
CA ASP A 204 -34.27 33.07 11.45
C ASP A 204 -35.56 32.41 11.01
N GLU A 205 -36.68 33.09 11.24
CA GLU A 205 -38.00 32.56 10.89
C GLU A 205 -38.10 32.24 9.40
N ALA A 206 -37.58 33.12 8.52
CA ALA A 206 -37.71 32.95 7.07
C ALA A 206 -37.02 31.67 6.59
N ASN A 207 -35.82 31.40 7.12
CA ASN A 207 -34.99 30.27 6.68
C ASN A 207 -35.02 29.07 7.63
N SER A 208 -36.02 29.01 8.53
CA SER A 208 -36.28 27.84 9.35
C SER A 208 -37.13 26.82 8.55
N PRO A 209 -36.72 25.54 8.44
CA PRO A 209 -37.52 24.49 7.81
C PRO A 209 -38.97 24.46 8.29
N TYR A 210 -39.21 24.82 9.55
CA TYR A 210 -40.53 25.01 10.12
C TYR A 210 -41.48 25.85 9.26
N ASN A 211 -40.99 26.90 8.59
CA ASN A 211 -41.81 27.86 7.85
C ASN A 211 -41.87 27.60 6.34
N TYR A 212 -40.80 27.08 5.74
CA TYR A 212 -40.74 26.91 4.28
C TYR A 212 -40.94 25.47 3.79
N VAL A 213 -40.75 24.44 4.64
CA VAL A 213 -41.00 23.04 4.25
C VAL A 213 -42.49 22.74 4.38
N GLU A 214 -43.10 22.32 3.27
CA GLU A 214 -44.52 21.98 3.23
C GLU A 214 -44.86 20.84 4.22
N GLY A 215 -45.91 21.04 5.02
CA GLY A 215 -46.35 20.07 6.02
C GLY A 215 -45.55 20.06 7.34
N MET A 216 -44.36 20.67 7.39
CA MET A 216 -43.50 20.70 8.59
C MET A 216 -44.19 21.38 9.77
N LYS A 217 -44.71 22.59 9.55
CA LYS A 217 -45.38 23.39 10.59
C LYS A 217 -46.46 22.60 11.35
N ALA A 218 -47.34 21.90 10.62
CA ALA A 218 -48.43 21.14 11.24
C ALA A 218 -47.92 20.00 12.13
N LEU A 219 -46.87 19.30 11.71
CA LEU A 219 -46.27 18.22 12.49
C LEU A 219 -45.57 18.74 13.74
N VAL A 220 -44.83 19.85 13.60
CA VAL A 220 -44.08 20.47 14.70
C VAL A 220 -45.04 21.06 15.75
N ASP A 221 -46.12 21.71 15.30
CA ASP A 221 -47.18 22.25 16.17
C ASP A 221 -47.94 21.13 16.90
N GLU A 222 -48.08 19.94 16.30
CA GLU A 222 -48.65 18.75 16.96
C GLU A 222 -47.67 18.12 17.97
N LEU A 223 -46.36 18.14 17.68
CA LEU A 223 -45.33 17.54 18.53
C LEU A 223 -45.05 18.38 19.78
N LYS A 224 -45.06 19.71 19.68
CA LYS A 224 -44.65 20.60 20.79
C LYS A 224 -45.45 20.42 22.07
N PRO A 225 -46.81 20.37 22.07
CA PRO A 225 -47.59 20.12 23.28
C PRO A 225 -47.33 18.74 23.89
N LEU A 226 -46.99 17.73 23.08
CA LEU A 226 -46.63 16.39 23.58
C LEU A 226 -45.29 16.42 24.32
N ILE A 227 -44.31 17.19 23.81
CA ILE A 227 -43.03 17.42 24.49
C ILE A 227 -43.25 18.14 25.82
N ASP A 228 -44.02 19.23 25.81
CA ASP A 228 -44.27 20.05 27.01
C ASP A 228 -45.02 19.26 28.09
N GLY A 229 -46.05 18.51 27.69
CA GLY A 229 -46.84 17.68 28.60
C GLY A 229 -46.13 16.41 29.08
N ALA A 230 -45.07 15.96 28.40
CA ALA A 230 -44.35 14.75 28.79
C ALA A 230 -43.68 14.88 30.17
N LYS A 231 -43.12 16.06 30.50
CA LYS A 231 -42.48 16.28 31.81
C LYS A 231 -43.47 16.09 32.97
N GLU A 232 -44.67 16.64 32.84
CA GLU A 232 -45.74 16.51 33.83
C GLU A 232 -46.26 15.07 33.95
N LYS A 233 -46.47 14.40 32.81
CA LYS A 233 -46.91 12.99 32.78
C LYS A 233 -45.88 12.05 33.39
N ILE A 234 -44.59 12.31 33.19
CA ILE A 234 -43.50 11.53 33.80
C ILE A 234 -43.48 11.79 35.32
N ALA A 235 -43.51 13.04 35.75
CA ALA A 235 -43.50 13.40 37.18
C ALA A 235 -44.68 12.78 37.96
N ASN A 236 -45.85 12.69 37.31
CA ASN A 236 -47.07 12.14 37.90
C ASN A 236 -47.27 10.63 37.67
N ASN A 237 -46.34 9.94 37.00
CA ASN A 237 -46.46 8.53 36.57
C ASN A 237 -47.74 8.23 35.76
N THR A 238 -48.18 9.15 34.90
CA THR A 238 -49.39 9.04 34.07
C THR A 238 -49.12 8.87 32.58
N ALA A 239 -47.85 8.81 32.15
CA ALA A 239 -47.48 8.60 30.75
C ALA A 239 -47.98 7.24 30.22
N THR A 240 -48.56 7.23 29.02
CA THR A 240 -49.11 6.03 28.37
C THR A 240 -48.28 5.57 27.18
N ARG A 241 -48.54 4.35 26.69
CA ARG A 241 -47.90 3.85 25.47
C ARG A 241 -48.30 4.66 24.23
N GLU A 242 -49.55 5.09 24.18
CA GLU A 242 -50.09 5.92 23.09
C GLU A 242 -49.38 7.27 23.00
N ASP A 243 -49.06 7.90 24.15
CA ASP A 243 -48.26 9.13 24.19
C ASP A 243 -46.88 8.93 23.53
N VAL A 244 -46.24 7.80 23.81
CA VAL A 244 -44.91 7.46 23.28
C VAL A 244 -44.97 7.15 21.80
N ASP A 245 -45.90 6.30 21.37
CA ASP A 245 -46.02 5.90 19.97
C ASP A 245 -46.35 7.11 19.07
N LYS A 246 -47.21 8.02 19.54
CA LYS A 246 -47.53 9.26 18.81
C LYS A 246 -46.33 10.20 18.70
N MET A 247 -45.55 10.37 19.78
CA MET A 247 -44.31 11.15 19.71
C MET A 247 -43.29 10.53 18.74
N ILE A 248 -43.16 9.21 18.73
CA ILE A 248 -42.26 8.50 17.79
C ILE A 248 -42.69 8.75 16.34
N GLU A 249 -43.99 8.59 16.05
CA GLU A 249 -44.55 8.81 14.71
C GLU A 249 -44.28 10.23 14.19
N LEU A 250 -44.56 11.26 15.01
CA LEU A 250 -44.34 12.65 14.65
C LEU A 250 -42.85 12.97 14.49
N THR A 251 -42.01 12.46 15.40
CA THR A 251 -40.56 12.63 15.32
C THR A 251 -40.00 12.07 14.01
N GLN A 252 -40.45 10.88 13.59
CA GLN A 252 -40.03 10.25 12.33
C GLN A 252 -40.47 11.05 11.10
N LYS A 253 -41.71 11.58 11.11
CA LYS A 253 -42.21 12.41 10.02
C LYS A 253 -41.47 13.75 9.91
N ILE A 254 -41.17 14.38 11.04
CA ILE A 254 -40.35 15.61 11.08
C ILE A 254 -38.95 15.33 10.56
N ASP A 255 -38.27 14.30 11.09
CA ASP A 255 -36.92 13.94 10.67
C ASP A 255 -36.80 13.61 9.17
N ALA A 256 -37.85 13.04 8.57
CA ALA A 256 -37.90 12.77 7.13
C ALA A 256 -38.09 14.03 6.28
N LEU A 257 -38.72 15.09 6.82
CA LEU A 257 -38.92 16.36 6.13
C LEU A 257 -37.79 17.37 6.40
N THR A 258 -37.06 17.20 7.50
CA THR A 258 -35.95 18.08 7.86
C THR A 258 -34.84 17.95 6.82
N PRO A 259 -34.47 19.04 6.12
CA PRO A 259 -33.40 19.03 5.13
C PRO A 259 -32.04 18.68 5.76
N LYS A 260 -31.30 17.76 5.13
CA LYS A 260 -29.99 17.28 5.60
C LYS A 260 -28.95 17.51 4.50
N THR A 261 -28.22 18.62 4.56
CA THR A 261 -27.26 19.00 3.50
C THR A 261 -25.96 18.20 3.55
N GLU A 262 -25.52 17.81 4.76
CA GLU A 262 -24.22 17.16 5.01
C GLU A 262 -23.88 15.99 4.05
N PRO A 263 -24.80 15.04 3.74
CA PRO A 263 -24.49 13.97 2.79
C PRO A 263 -24.13 14.46 1.39
N LEU A 264 -24.83 15.48 0.88
CA LEU A 264 -24.56 16.06 -0.42
C LEU A 264 -23.28 16.90 -0.39
N ASP A 265 -23.10 17.73 0.62
CA ASP A 265 -21.91 18.58 0.79
C ASP A 265 -20.63 17.74 0.88
N ASN A 266 -20.67 16.66 1.69
CA ASN A 266 -19.57 15.72 1.79
C ASN A 266 -19.28 15.05 0.44
N LYS A 267 -20.31 14.70 -0.33
CA LYS A 267 -20.13 14.06 -1.64
C LYS A 267 -19.56 15.03 -2.68
N ILE A 268 -20.02 16.27 -2.71
CA ILE A 268 -19.48 17.33 -3.57
C ILE A 268 -17.98 17.50 -3.31
N ASN A 269 -17.59 17.61 -2.04
CA ASN A 269 -16.19 17.74 -1.66
C ASN A 269 -15.36 16.51 -2.07
N GLU A 270 -15.86 15.29 -1.81
CA GLU A 270 -15.20 14.06 -2.24
C GLU A 270 -14.96 14.03 -3.76
N VAL A 271 -15.98 14.37 -4.56
CA VAL A 271 -15.88 14.37 -6.02
C VAL A 271 -14.91 15.43 -6.50
N LYS A 272 -14.98 16.67 -5.97
CA LYS A 272 -14.05 17.76 -6.32
C LYS A 272 -12.60 17.37 -6.03
N GLU A 273 -12.33 16.85 -4.84
CA GLU A 273 -10.99 16.42 -4.44
C GLU A 273 -10.47 15.27 -5.31
N TYR A 274 -11.35 14.35 -5.73
CA TYR A 274 -10.96 13.26 -6.61
C TYR A 274 -10.67 13.75 -8.04
N VAL A 275 -11.61 14.48 -8.63
CA VAL A 275 -11.52 14.97 -10.02
C VAL A 275 -10.32 15.90 -10.20
N ALA A 276 -10.00 16.73 -9.20
CA ALA A 276 -8.85 17.64 -9.23
C ALA A 276 -7.48 16.93 -9.37
N LYS A 277 -7.42 15.61 -9.20
CA LYS A 277 -6.19 14.80 -9.39
C LYS A 277 -5.96 14.40 -10.85
N PHE A 278 -6.93 14.62 -11.74
CA PHE A 278 -6.89 14.13 -13.11
C PHE A 278 -7.04 15.28 -14.11
N SER A 279 -6.61 15.04 -15.36
CA SER A 279 -6.69 15.99 -16.46
C SER A 279 -7.29 15.32 -17.70
N ASP A 280 -7.20 16.00 -18.84
CA ASP A 280 -7.61 15.56 -20.17
C ASP A 280 -6.41 15.50 -21.14
N GLU A 281 -5.18 15.39 -20.62
CA GLU A 281 -3.93 15.41 -21.40
C GLU A 281 -3.60 14.05 -22.03
N GLY A 282 -4.45 13.04 -21.81
CA GLY A 282 -4.32 11.71 -22.39
C GLY A 282 -3.37 10.78 -21.62
N LEU A 283 -3.05 11.11 -20.37
CA LEU A 283 -2.31 10.24 -19.46
C LEU A 283 -3.23 9.13 -18.92
N TRP A 284 -2.64 8.10 -18.31
CA TRP A 284 -3.45 7.10 -17.62
C TRP A 284 -4.24 7.72 -16.45
N GLY A 285 -5.49 7.30 -16.27
CA GLY A 285 -6.39 7.88 -15.29
C GLY A 285 -7.14 9.12 -15.77
N ASP A 286 -6.70 9.76 -16.86
CA ASP A 286 -7.43 10.85 -17.49
C ASP A 286 -8.70 10.35 -18.17
N VAL A 287 -9.59 11.29 -18.45
CA VAL A 287 -10.80 11.09 -19.25
C VAL A 287 -10.72 11.97 -20.50
N GLU A 288 -11.66 11.82 -21.43
CA GLU A 288 -11.76 12.75 -22.56
C GLU A 288 -12.32 14.12 -22.09
N PRO A 289 -12.04 15.24 -22.80
CA PRO A 289 -12.47 16.58 -22.38
C PRO A 289 -13.99 16.68 -22.10
N ASP A 290 -14.83 16.09 -22.96
CA ASP A 290 -16.29 16.10 -22.79
C ASP A 290 -16.74 15.34 -21.52
N GLU A 291 -15.98 14.33 -21.09
CA GLU A 291 -16.26 13.52 -19.89
C GLU A 291 -15.83 14.26 -18.61
N LEU A 292 -14.74 15.05 -18.68
CA LEU A 292 -14.32 15.94 -17.61
C LEU A 292 -15.32 17.09 -17.41
N ASP A 293 -15.78 17.68 -18.51
CA ASP A 293 -16.85 18.70 -18.48
C ASP A 293 -18.14 18.12 -17.89
N ALA A 294 -18.50 16.88 -18.23
CA ALA A 294 -19.71 16.23 -17.71
C ALA A 294 -19.71 16.09 -16.18
N ILE A 295 -18.59 15.67 -15.56
CA ILE A 295 -18.51 15.56 -14.10
C ILE A 295 -18.46 16.94 -13.43
N ASN A 296 -17.77 17.93 -14.02
CA ASN A 296 -17.74 19.29 -13.49
C ASN A 296 -19.13 19.93 -13.51
N ASN A 297 -19.88 19.78 -14.61
CA ASN A 297 -21.26 20.23 -14.69
C ASN A 297 -22.17 19.53 -13.66
N ALA A 298 -21.96 18.23 -13.40
CA ALA A 298 -22.72 17.51 -12.37
C ALA A 298 -22.42 18.02 -10.95
N VAL A 299 -21.17 18.42 -10.68
CA VAL A 299 -20.77 19.06 -9.43
C VAL A 299 -21.42 20.44 -9.31
N GLU A 300 -21.40 21.27 -10.36
CA GLU A 300 -22.05 22.59 -10.37
C GLU A 300 -23.57 22.50 -10.15
N GLU A 301 -24.24 21.56 -10.80
CA GLU A 301 -25.67 21.30 -10.58
C GLU A 301 -25.92 20.84 -9.14
N ALA A 302 -25.08 19.95 -8.62
CA ALA A 302 -25.18 19.49 -7.23
C ALA A 302 -25.05 20.65 -6.23
N GLU A 303 -24.16 21.61 -6.48
CA GLU A 303 -23.94 22.80 -5.63
C GLU A 303 -25.03 23.89 -5.74
N SER A 304 -25.81 23.86 -6.81
CA SER A 304 -26.84 24.87 -7.13
C SER A 304 -28.10 24.81 -6.28
N TYR A 305 -28.18 23.90 -5.30
CA TYR A 305 -29.34 23.81 -4.41
C TYR A 305 -29.50 25.09 -3.57
N ASP A 306 -30.69 25.32 -3.04
CA ASP A 306 -30.95 26.49 -2.19
C ASP A 306 -30.26 26.33 -0.82
N HIS A 307 -29.16 27.08 -0.61
CA HIS A 307 -28.39 27.07 0.64
C HIS A 307 -29.10 27.81 1.80
N GLU A 308 -30.10 28.64 1.50
CA GLU A 308 -30.89 29.34 2.50
C GLU A 308 -32.09 28.49 2.94
N GLN A 309 -32.79 27.89 1.97
CA GLN A 309 -34.03 27.12 2.15
C GLN A 309 -33.98 25.74 1.46
N PRO A 310 -33.05 24.86 1.84
CA PRO A 310 -32.84 23.57 1.17
C PRO A 310 -34.07 22.66 1.27
N GLN A 311 -34.38 21.93 0.20
CA GLN A 311 -35.45 20.93 0.19
C GLN A 311 -34.86 19.53 0.22
N GLN A 312 -35.36 18.65 1.10
CA GLN A 312 -34.84 17.28 1.23
C GLN A 312 -34.92 16.50 -0.09
N ALA A 313 -36.00 16.68 -0.87
CA ALA A 313 -36.16 16.02 -2.16
C ALA A 313 -35.12 16.47 -3.21
N ASP A 314 -34.75 17.76 -3.21
CA ASP A 314 -33.74 18.29 -4.12
C ASP A 314 -32.34 17.83 -3.72
N LEU A 315 -32.03 17.80 -2.42
CA LEU A 315 -30.77 17.28 -1.89
C LEU A 315 -30.57 15.80 -2.27
N GLU A 316 -31.59 14.96 -2.07
CA GLU A 316 -31.54 13.54 -2.44
C GLU A 316 -31.42 13.33 -3.95
N LYS A 317 -32.15 14.11 -4.75
CA LYS A 317 -32.06 14.07 -6.21
C LYS A 317 -30.65 14.42 -6.68
N ASN A 318 -30.08 15.51 -6.17
CA ASN A 318 -28.75 15.98 -6.55
C ASN A 318 -27.65 15.01 -6.11
N LEU A 319 -27.76 14.43 -4.90
CA LEU A 319 -26.83 13.40 -4.41
C LEU A 319 -26.81 12.19 -5.35
N ASN A 320 -27.98 11.63 -5.66
CA ASN A 320 -28.08 10.46 -6.55
C ASN A 320 -27.53 10.76 -7.96
N ALA A 321 -27.79 11.97 -8.49
CA ALA A 321 -27.27 12.39 -9.78
C ALA A 321 -25.74 12.50 -9.78
N LEU A 322 -25.17 13.13 -8.74
CA LEU A 322 -23.73 13.27 -8.58
C LEU A 322 -23.05 11.90 -8.39
N GLU A 323 -23.62 10.99 -7.59
CA GLU A 323 -23.12 9.63 -7.43
C GLU A 323 -23.08 8.86 -8.75
N THR A 324 -24.14 8.99 -9.56
CA THR A 324 -24.23 8.37 -10.88
C THR A 324 -23.17 8.92 -11.84
N ALA A 325 -23.04 10.26 -11.89
CA ALA A 325 -22.04 10.93 -12.72
C ALA A 325 -20.62 10.54 -12.30
N PHE A 326 -20.35 10.47 -11.00
CA PHE A 326 -19.05 10.12 -10.47
C PHE A 326 -18.66 8.67 -10.76
N ALA A 327 -19.62 7.73 -10.65
CA ALA A 327 -19.40 6.34 -11.03
C ALA A 327 -19.09 6.21 -12.53
N LEU A 328 -19.80 6.95 -13.38
CA LEU A 328 -19.57 7.00 -14.82
C LEU A 328 -18.18 7.55 -15.14
N TYR A 329 -17.82 8.71 -14.57
CA TYR A 329 -16.50 9.33 -14.72
C TYR A 329 -15.37 8.33 -14.41
N LYS A 330 -15.43 7.65 -13.26
CA LYS A 330 -14.41 6.65 -12.86
C LYS A 330 -14.34 5.44 -13.80
N SER A 331 -15.45 5.09 -14.45
CA SER A 331 -15.49 3.99 -15.42
C SER A 331 -14.87 4.35 -16.78
N GLN A 332 -14.83 5.65 -17.11
CA GLN A 332 -14.28 6.19 -18.35
C GLN A 332 -12.77 6.46 -18.27
N GLN A 333 -12.20 6.51 -17.06
CA GLN A 333 -10.77 6.75 -16.85
C GLN A 333 -9.90 5.73 -17.60
N LYS A 334 -8.93 6.25 -18.36
CA LYS A 334 -7.96 5.47 -19.15
C LYS A 334 -7.17 4.50 -18.25
N LYS A 335 -7.02 3.26 -18.70
CA LYS A 335 -6.24 2.22 -18.01
C LYS A 335 -5.28 1.55 -18.98
N PRO A 336 -4.12 1.06 -18.51
CA PRO A 336 -3.23 0.26 -19.34
C PRO A 336 -3.95 -0.96 -19.92
N GLU A 337 -3.76 -1.20 -21.21
CA GLU A 337 -4.32 -2.32 -21.94
C GLU A 337 -3.73 -3.66 -21.47
N VAL A 338 -4.59 -4.66 -21.33
CA VAL A 338 -4.20 -6.04 -20.99
C VAL A 338 -3.41 -6.66 -22.15
N ASN A 339 -2.36 -7.40 -21.83
CA ASN A 339 -1.44 -8.07 -22.75
C ASN A 339 -0.53 -7.17 -23.63
N ALA A 340 -0.70 -5.86 -23.61
CA ALA A 340 0.28 -4.93 -24.18
C ALA A 340 1.55 -4.86 -23.31
N TRP A 341 2.69 -4.56 -23.92
CA TRP A 341 3.98 -4.46 -23.24
C TRP A 341 4.27 -3.03 -22.79
N TYR A 342 4.79 -2.89 -21.58
CA TYR A 342 5.10 -1.62 -20.93
C TYR A 342 6.47 -1.63 -20.26
N TYR A 343 7.12 -0.49 -20.26
CA TYR A 343 8.09 -0.14 -19.21
C TYR A 343 7.31 0.43 -18.02
N ILE A 344 7.48 -0.16 -16.84
CA ILE A 344 6.84 0.33 -15.61
C ILE A 344 7.81 1.29 -14.94
N THR A 345 7.56 2.59 -15.07
CA THR A 345 8.49 3.65 -14.63
C THR A 345 8.03 4.29 -13.32
N ASN A 346 8.98 4.59 -12.44
CA ASN A 346 8.69 5.27 -11.19
C ASN A 346 8.47 6.79 -11.42
N ARG A 347 7.62 7.42 -10.60
CA ARG A 347 7.26 8.84 -10.71
C ARG A 347 7.57 9.65 -9.45
N ASP A 348 8.47 9.16 -8.61
CA ASP A 348 8.92 9.87 -7.42
C ASP A 348 9.50 11.25 -7.76
N ASN A 349 9.03 12.29 -7.07
CA ASN A 349 9.65 13.61 -7.09
C ASN A 349 9.92 14.13 -5.68
N SER A 350 9.85 13.24 -4.68
CA SER A 350 10.01 13.57 -3.26
C SER A 350 11.46 13.43 -2.76
N ARG A 351 12.28 12.59 -3.40
CA ARG A 351 13.67 12.32 -2.96
C ARG A 351 14.70 13.20 -3.66
N GLY A 352 15.65 13.71 -2.86
CA GLY A 352 16.72 14.62 -3.30
C GLY A 352 18.02 13.96 -3.77
N GLY A 353 18.07 12.63 -3.87
CA GLY A 353 19.26 11.88 -4.30
C GLY A 353 20.20 11.52 -3.14
N SER A 354 20.91 10.41 -3.28
CA SER A 354 21.95 10.00 -2.34
C SER A 354 23.31 10.63 -2.67
N ILE A 355 24.24 10.62 -1.71
CA ILE A 355 25.60 11.17 -1.89
C ILE A 355 26.34 10.53 -3.08
N ASP A 356 26.18 9.22 -3.31
CA ASP A 356 26.81 8.49 -4.41
C ASP A 356 26.22 8.82 -5.79
N GLU A 357 25.05 9.44 -5.84
CA GLU A 357 24.38 9.88 -7.06
C GLU A 357 24.52 11.41 -7.27
N GLY A 358 25.21 12.12 -6.36
CA GLY A 358 25.39 13.57 -6.42
C GLY A 358 24.37 14.39 -5.63
N GLY A 359 23.48 13.72 -4.88
CA GLY A 359 22.59 14.35 -3.90
C GLY A 359 23.24 14.53 -2.52
N THR A 360 22.41 14.78 -1.50
CA THR A 360 22.86 15.00 -0.11
C THR A 360 22.34 13.96 0.88
N GLY A 361 21.47 13.06 0.45
CA GLY A 361 20.82 12.08 1.30
C GLY A 361 21.59 10.77 1.47
N ASP A 362 21.02 9.87 2.27
CA ASP A 362 21.51 8.50 2.42
C ASP A 362 20.97 7.59 1.30
N ILE A 363 21.19 6.28 1.44
CA ILE A 363 20.74 5.29 0.46
C ILE A 363 19.22 5.31 0.24
N TRP A 364 18.42 5.74 1.22
CA TRP A 364 16.95 5.79 1.11
C TRP A 364 16.47 7.03 0.36
N SER A 365 17.38 7.96 0.08
CA SER A 365 17.13 9.18 -0.69
C SER A 365 17.50 9.02 -2.17
N ARG A 366 17.90 7.82 -2.63
CA ARG A 366 18.28 7.57 -4.03
C ARG A 366 17.20 8.00 -5.02
N TRP A 367 17.63 8.56 -6.14
CA TRP A 367 16.71 9.01 -7.18
C TRP A 367 16.13 7.81 -7.90
N CYS A 368 14.81 7.66 -7.82
CA CYS A 368 14.11 6.57 -8.50
C CYS A 368 13.21 7.04 -9.65
N ASN A 369 12.89 8.34 -9.75
CA ASN A 369 12.13 8.91 -10.87
C ASN A 369 12.66 8.43 -12.23
N GLY A 370 11.77 8.07 -13.16
CA GLY A 370 12.14 7.63 -14.50
C GLY A 370 12.80 6.24 -14.60
N ASN A 371 13.20 5.63 -13.48
CA ASN A 371 13.72 4.27 -13.49
C ASN A 371 12.59 3.27 -13.72
N VAL A 372 12.92 2.19 -14.42
CA VAL A 372 11.98 1.13 -14.78
C VAL A 372 12.16 -0.10 -13.91
N ILE A 373 11.10 -0.87 -13.72
CA ILE A 373 11.15 -2.18 -13.06
C ILE A 373 11.86 -3.20 -13.96
N MET A 374 12.83 -3.94 -13.40
CA MET A 374 13.66 -4.91 -14.10
C MET A 374 13.57 -6.29 -13.45
N ALA A 375 13.25 -7.32 -14.22
CA ALA A 375 13.35 -8.70 -13.75
C ALA A 375 14.83 -9.10 -13.52
N PRO A 376 15.13 -9.96 -12.54
CA PRO A 376 16.50 -10.36 -12.26
C PRO A 376 17.06 -11.26 -13.36
N HIS A 377 18.26 -10.95 -13.87
CA HIS A 377 18.95 -11.76 -14.90
C HIS A 377 19.35 -13.17 -14.41
N ALA A 378 19.34 -13.39 -13.09
CA ALA A 378 19.51 -14.73 -12.51
C ALA A 378 18.34 -15.66 -12.86
N ASN A 379 17.17 -15.10 -13.20
CA ASN A 379 15.94 -15.83 -13.53
C ASN A 379 15.69 -17.01 -12.57
N ALA A 380 15.82 -16.74 -11.27
CA ALA A 380 15.53 -17.69 -10.20
C ALA A 380 14.17 -17.34 -9.61
N THR A 381 13.25 -18.29 -9.59
CA THR A 381 12.02 -18.13 -8.83
C THR A 381 12.30 -18.27 -7.36
N ARG A 382 11.48 -17.61 -6.53
CA ARG A 382 11.61 -17.68 -5.07
C ARG A 382 11.57 -19.13 -4.55
N SER A 383 10.76 -19.99 -5.18
CA SER A 383 10.65 -21.41 -4.81
C SER A 383 11.90 -22.22 -5.13
N ALA A 384 12.66 -21.85 -6.15
CA ALA A 384 13.84 -22.59 -6.58
C ALA A 384 15.11 -22.15 -5.85
N TYR A 385 15.32 -20.84 -5.72
CA TYR A 385 16.44 -20.25 -4.99
C TYR A 385 16.17 -18.79 -4.61
N TRP A 386 16.47 -18.41 -3.37
CA TRP A 386 16.15 -17.08 -2.87
C TRP A 386 17.27 -16.48 -2.02
N ASP A 387 17.84 -15.39 -2.51
CA ASP A 387 18.66 -14.41 -1.78
C ASP A 387 17.98 -13.04 -1.91
N ASP A 388 17.60 -12.45 -0.77
CA ASP A 388 16.73 -11.27 -0.67
C ASP A 388 17.14 -10.10 -1.56
N VAL A 389 18.43 -9.90 -1.81
CA VAL A 389 18.92 -8.77 -2.61
C VAL A 389 19.33 -9.21 -4.01
N LYS A 390 19.97 -10.38 -4.14
CA LYS A 390 20.52 -10.82 -5.43
C LYS A 390 19.46 -11.34 -6.40
N ASN A 391 18.34 -11.85 -5.88
CA ASN A 391 17.27 -12.42 -6.69
C ASN A 391 15.98 -11.60 -6.68
N ALA A 392 15.97 -10.47 -5.98
CA ALA A 392 14.85 -9.55 -6.03
C ALA A 392 14.72 -8.89 -7.41
N VAL A 393 13.50 -8.53 -7.74
CA VAL A 393 13.19 -7.60 -8.83
C VAL A 393 13.79 -6.25 -8.48
N THR A 394 14.44 -5.63 -9.46
CA THR A 394 15.19 -4.38 -9.27
C THR A 394 14.50 -3.24 -9.98
N TRP A 395 15.02 -2.03 -9.78
CA TRP A 395 14.66 -0.86 -10.57
C TRP A 395 15.94 -0.12 -10.98
N SER A 396 15.98 0.33 -12.23
CA SER A 396 17.19 0.89 -12.86
C SER A 396 16.83 1.56 -14.19
N GLY A 397 17.85 1.99 -14.94
CA GLY A 397 17.72 2.28 -16.36
C GLY A 397 17.55 3.76 -16.71
N TYR A 398 17.59 4.66 -15.73
CA TYR A 398 17.48 6.11 -15.97
C TYR A 398 18.75 6.83 -15.57
N ASP A 399 19.30 7.64 -16.47
CA ASP A 399 20.43 8.51 -16.18
C ASP A 399 19.90 9.88 -15.71
N HIS A 400 19.98 10.11 -14.41
CA HIS A 400 19.53 11.35 -13.76
C HIS A 400 20.41 12.56 -14.10
N ALA A 401 21.65 12.37 -14.54
CA ALA A 401 22.53 13.49 -14.91
C ALA A 401 22.11 14.10 -16.25
N SER A 402 21.68 13.26 -17.19
CA SER A 402 21.24 13.66 -18.54
C SER A 402 19.72 13.76 -18.67
N GLY A 403 18.96 13.17 -17.74
CA GLY A 403 17.50 13.19 -17.74
C GLY A 403 16.89 12.31 -18.84
N ILE A 404 17.56 11.22 -19.21
CA ILE A 404 17.10 10.31 -20.26
C ILE A 404 17.10 8.86 -19.78
N LEU A 405 16.17 8.09 -20.33
CA LEU A 405 16.18 6.64 -20.21
C LEU A 405 17.41 6.09 -20.96
N SER A 406 18.10 5.13 -20.36
CA SER A 406 19.26 4.49 -20.98
C SER A 406 18.86 3.78 -22.26
N ASP A 407 19.66 3.95 -23.33
CA ASP A 407 19.44 3.33 -24.64
C ASP A 407 19.36 1.79 -24.61
N THR A 408 19.81 1.15 -23.53
CA THR A 408 19.68 -0.31 -23.37
C THR A 408 18.31 -0.73 -22.87
N VAL A 409 17.57 0.13 -22.17
CA VAL A 409 16.25 -0.21 -21.62
C VAL A 409 15.26 -0.55 -22.74
N PRO A 410 15.12 0.25 -23.82
CA PRO A 410 14.14 -0.02 -24.84
C PRO A 410 14.23 -1.40 -25.48
N VAL A 411 15.45 -1.96 -25.57
CA VAL A 411 15.73 -3.27 -26.18
C VAL A 411 15.87 -4.41 -25.16
N ASP A 412 15.93 -4.11 -23.85
CA ASP A 412 16.12 -5.13 -22.82
C ASP A 412 14.78 -5.79 -22.45
N PRO A 413 14.57 -7.08 -22.77
CA PRO A 413 13.31 -7.76 -22.47
C PRO A 413 13.06 -7.95 -20.96
N TYR A 414 14.07 -7.79 -20.10
CA TYR A 414 13.90 -7.83 -18.64
C TYR A 414 13.21 -6.57 -18.10
N SER A 415 13.17 -5.49 -18.88
CA SER A 415 12.48 -4.24 -18.54
C SER A 415 11.01 -4.19 -18.97
N MET A 416 10.58 -5.17 -19.78
CA MET A 416 9.28 -5.18 -20.42
C MET A 416 8.29 -6.07 -19.66
N TRP A 417 7.16 -5.48 -19.27
CA TRP A 417 6.13 -6.12 -18.48
C TRP A 417 4.77 -5.99 -19.15
N ARG A 418 3.92 -7.00 -18.99
CA ARG A 418 2.52 -6.93 -19.41
C ARG A 418 1.57 -7.31 -18.30
N LEU A 419 0.38 -6.73 -18.35
CA LEU A 419 -0.73 -7.11 -17.48
C LEU A 419 -1.44 -8.32 -18.06
N VAL A 420 -1.51 -9.41 -17.31
CA VAL A 420 -2.28 -10.61 -17.65
C VAL A 420 -3.46 -10.70 -16.68
N LYS A 421 -4.68 -10.63 -17.20
CA LYS A 421 -5.89 -10.68 -16.37
C LYS A 421 -6.00 -12.04 -15.66
N ILE A 422 -6.26 -12.01 -14.35
CA ILE A 422 -6.52 -13.21 -13.56
C ILE A 422 -8.03 -13.37 -13.41
N GLU A 423 -8.59 -14.35 -14.11
CA GLU A 423 -10.02 -14.66 -14.05
C GLU A 423 -10.38 -15.41 -12.76
N GLY A 424 -11.59 -15.16 -12.23
CA GLY A 424 -12.12 -15.90 -11.08
C GLY A 424 -11.52 -15.56 -9.71
N ASN A 425 -10.76 -14.46 -9.58
CA ASN A 425 -10.33 -13.95 -8.28
C ASN A 425 -11.51 -13.25 -7.56
N GLU A 426 -11.58 -13.38 -6.23
CA GLU A 426 -12.62 -12.72 -5.40
C GLU A 426 -12.57 -11.19 -5.51
N ASN A 427 -11.38 -10.63 -5.74
CA ASN A 427 -11.18 -9.24 -6.09
C ASN A 427 -11.27 -9.09 -7.62
N ALA A 428 -12.42 -8.64 -8.13
CA ALA A 428 -12.55 -8.28 -9.54
C ALA A 428 -11.48 -7.26 -9.95
N ASP A 429 -10.97 -7.37 -11.20
CA ASP A 429 -9.93 -6.52 -11.80
C ASP A 429 -8.53 -6.59 -11.16
N VAL A 430 -8.00 -7.80 -10.98
CA VAL A 430 -6.59 -8.05 -10.66
C VAL A 430 -5.81 -8.65 -11.84
N TYR A 431 -4.50 -8.41 -11.85
CA TYR A 431 -3.59 -8.77 -12.93
C TYR A 431 -2.33 -9.45 -12.38
N GLY A 432 -1.81 -10.43 -13.12
CA GLY A 432 -0.42 -10.84 -13.01
C GLY A 432 0.46 -9.92 -13.85
N LEU A 433 1.63 -9.53 -13.35
CA LEU A 433 2.63 -8.78 -14.11
C LEU A 433 3.65 -9.76 -14.69
N GLN A 434 3.54 -10.09 -15.98
CA GLN A 434 4.44 -11.04 -16.64
C GLN A 434 5.61 -10.31 -17.29
N ASN A 435 6.82 -10.83 -17.10
CA ASN A 435 8.03 -10.30 -17.72
C ASN A 435 8.30 -10.95 -19.10
N ARG A 436 8.78 -10.15 -20.07
CA ARG A 436 9.02 -10.61 -21.44
C ARG A 436 10.24 -11.51 -21.60
N ALA A 437 11.31 -11.28 -20.82
CA ALA A 437 12.50 -12.12 -20.94
C ALA A 437 12.26 -13.53 -20.41
N THR A 438 11.54 -13.65 -19.29
CA THR A 438 11.45 -14.89 -18.53
C THR A 438 10.14 -15.65 -18.75
N GLY A 439 9.07 -14.96 -19.13
CA GLY A 439 7.71 -15.51 -19.13
C GLY A 439 7.13 -15.76 -17.72
N THR A 440 7.89 -15.44 -16.67
CA THR A 440 7.46 -15.55 -15.27
C THR A 440 6.85 -14.24 -14.79
N TYR A 441 6.25 -14.26 -13.61
CA TYR A 441 5.48 -13.16 -13.06
C TYR A 441 6.20 -12.49 -11.89
N LEU A 442 5.90 -11.21 -11.67
CA LEU A 442 6.16 -10.54 -10.40
C LEU A 442 5.49 -11.35 -9.29
N GLY A 443 6.30 -11.84 -8.36
CA GLY A 443 5.87 -12.77 -7.32
C GLY A 443 5.16 -12.07 -6.16
N THR A 444 4.58 -12.88 -5.30
CA THR A 444 3.81 -12.42 -4.13
C THR A 444 4.63 -11.48 -3.24
N SER A 445 4.04 -10.32 -2.90
CA SER A 445 4.66 -9.34 -2.00
C SER A 445 3.99 -9.36 -0.63
N GLY A 446 4.78 -9.37 0.46
CA GLY A 446 4.25 -9.32 1.83
C GLY A 446 4.14 -7.90 2.41
N ASN A 447 3.66 -7.79 3.65
CA ASN A 447 3.63 -6.52 4.39
C ASN A 447 5.05 -5.95 4.61
N ARG A 448 5.21 -4.63 4.48
CA ARG A 448 6.40 -3.78 4.78
C ARG A 448 7.78 -4.45 4.65
N ASN A 449 8.57 -3.95 3.70
CA ASN A 449 9.94 -4.43 3.41
C ASN A 449 10.00 -5.88 2.90
N GLY A 450 8.89 -6.44 2.42
CA GLY A 450 8.91 -7.70 1.70
C GLY A 450 9.60 -7.49 0.36
N PHE A 451 10.86 -7.92 0.23
CA PHE A 451 11.54 -8.00 -1.06
C PHE A 451 10.67 -8.78 -2.05
N ILE A 452 10.62 -8.36 -3.31
CA ILE A 452 9.75 -8.96 -4.31
C ILE A 452 10.61 -9.75 -5.31
N GLY A 453 10.24 -11.00 -5.57
CA GLY A 453 10.96 -11.89 -6.49
C GLY A 453 10.13 -12.25 -7.71
N MET A 454 10.57 -13.26 -8.47
CA MET A 454 9.82 -13.84 -9.59
C MET A 454 9.13 -15.15 -9.16
N GLU A 455 7.95 -15.44 -9.75
CA GLU A 455 7.18 -16.67 -9.54
C GLU A 455 6.62 -17.21 -10.87
N ASN A 456 6.41 -18.53 -10.95
CA ASN A 456 5.82 -19.14 -12.16
C ASN A 456 4.30 -18.90 -12.26
N ALA A 457 3.61 -18.84 -11.12
CA ALA A 457 2.19 -18.52 -11.06
C ALA A 457 2.01 -17.00 -10.87
N PRO A 458 0.95 -16.40 -11.46
CA PRO A 458 0.70 -14.98 -11.30
C PRO A 458 0.20 -14.65 -9.89
N ALA A 459 0.88 -13.73 -9.20
CA ALA A 459 0.34 -13.08 -8.00
C ALA A 459 -0.70 -12.01 -8.38
N PRO A 460 -1.79 -11.84 -7.61
CA PRO A 460 -2.86 -10.92 -7.96
C PRO A 460 -2.50 -9.47 -7.59
N TYR A 461 -2.28 -8.61 -8.58
CA TYR A 461 -2.03 -7.17 -8.36
C TYR A 461 -3.21 -6.31 -8.81
N LYS A 462 -3.54 -5.31 -8.00
CA LYS A 462 -4.51 -4.26 -8.31
C LYS A 462 -3.78 -2.95 -8.61
N LEU A 463 -4.22 -2.27 -9.67
CA LEU A 463 -3.76 -0.92 -9.99
C LEU A 463 -4.71 0.10 -9.34
N VAL A 464 -4.17 1.00 -8.53
CA VAL A 464 -4.94 2.06 -7.84
C VAL A 464 -4.47 3.40 -8.36
N LEU A 465 -5.35 4.13 -9.05
CA LEU A 465 -5.07 5.47 -9.56
C LEU A 465 -4.80 6.46 -8.40
N LEU A 466 -3.70 7.20 -8.53
CA LEU A 466 -3.31 8.25 -7.59
C LEU A 466 -3.61 9.64 -8.15
N LYS A 467 -3.22 9.88 -9.40
CA LYS A 467 -3.47 11.07 -10.22
C LYS A 467 -3.17 10.75 -11.69
N SER A 468 -3.30 11.72 -12.61
CA SER A 468 -2.88 11.56 -14.00
C SER A 468 -1.50 10.93 -14.14
N GLY A 469 -1.43 9.82 -14.87
CA GLY A 469 -0.22 9.05 -15.16
C GLY A 469 0.41 8.35 -13.96
N GLN A 470 -0.29 8.17 -12.84
CA GLN A 470 0.29 7.56 -11.64
C GLN A 470 -0.62 6.54 -10.96
N PHE A 471 -0.05 5.37 -10.69
CA PHE A 471 -0.68 4.26 -9.99
C PHE A 471 0.15 3.81 -8.79
N ASN A 472 -0.55 3.43 -7.72
CA ASN A 472 -0.05 2.43 -6.80
C ASN A 472 -0.31 1.03 -7.41
N ILE A 473 0.64 0.11 -7.26
CA ILE A 473 0.49 -1.30 -7.65
C ILE A 473 0.48 -2.12 -6.36
N ILE A 474 -0.65 -2.77 -6.05
CA ILE A 474 -0.89 -3.38 -4.74
C ILE A 474 -1.22 -4.86 -4.90
N CYS A 475 -0.39 -5.73 -4.34
CA CYS A 475 -0.70 -7.17 -4.27
C CYS A 475 -1.93 -7.39 -3.38
N GLN A 476 -2.90 -8.17 -3.87
CA GLN A 476 -4.15 -8.53 -3.20
C GLN A 476 -4.07 -9.92 -2.54
N ASP A 477 -2.89 -10.51 -2.47
CA ASP A 477 -2.66 -11.76 -1.75
C ASP A 477 -2.74 -11.53 -0.22
N GLU A 478 -3.12 -12.58 0.53
CA GLU A 478 -3.23 -12.52 1.99
C GLU A 478 -1.93 -12.13 2.70
N ALA A 479 -0.78 -12.40 2.06
CA ALA A 479 0.53 -11.97 2.55
C ALA A 479 0.66 -10.43 2.65
N ASN A 480 -0.10 -9.67 1.86
CA ASN A 480 -0.19 -8.21 1.92
C ASN A 480 -1.50 -7.73 2.56
N SER A 481 -1.84 -8.26 3.72
CA SER A 481 -3.05 -7.93 4.46
C SER A 481 -3.24 -6.43 4.76
N TRP A 482 -2.18 -5.62 4.68
CA TRP A 482 -2.23 -4.17 4.91
C TRP A 482 -2.45 -3.35 3.64
N GLY A 483 -2.48 -3.97 2.46
CA GLY A 483 -2.71 -3.27 1.19
C GLY A 483 -1.58 -2.30 0.81
N ILE A 484 -0.33 -2.64 1.15
CA ILE A 484 0.83 -1.76 0.92
C ILE A 484 1.27 -1.86 -0.56
N PRO A 485 1.53 -0.75 -1.25
CA PRO A 485 1.97 -0.77 -2.64
C PRO A 485 3.43 -1.22 -2.78
N ILE A 486 3.80 -1.65 -4.00
CA ILE A 486 5.21 -1.87 -4.35
C ILE A 486 5.96 -0.53 -4.35
N HIS A 487 7.23 -0.58 -3.95
CA HIS A 487 8.04 0.58 -3.63
C HIS A 487 9.47 0.42 -4.16
N ALA A 488 9.99 1.50 -4.76
CA ALA A 488 11.39 1.60 -5.15
C ALA A 488 12.28 1.83 -3.92
N ASP A 489 12.83 0.74 -3.37
CA ASP A 489 13.69 0.78 -2.20
C ASP A 489 15.08 1.31 -2.51
N GLY A 490 15.66 2.06 -1.57
CA GLY A 490 17.01 2.63 -1.70
C GLY A 490 18.11 1.65 -2.06
N ARG A 491 17.97 0.34 -1.83
CA ARG A 491 18.93 -0.70 -2.24
C ARG A 491 18.83 -1.09 -3.72
N LYS A 492 18.02 -0.37 -4.52
CA LYS A 492 17.73 -0.64 -5.94
C LYS A 492 16.98 -1.96 -6.18
N VAL A 493 16.14 -2.33 -5.22
CA VAL A 493 15.25 -3.49 -5.26
C VAL A 493 13.81 -3.04 -5.07
N LEU A 494 12.86 -3.87 -5.48
CA LEU A 494 11.45 -3.67 -5.13
C LEU A 494 11.14 -4.27 -3.76
N VAL A 495 10.44 -3.48 -2.95
CA VAL A 495 9.85 -3.89 -1.68
C VAL A 495 8.40 -3.42 -1.60
N THR A 496 7.73 -3.60 -0.46
CA THR A 496 6.47 -2.93 -0.15
C THR A 496 6.67 -1.84 0.89
N TRP A 497 6.19 -0.63 0.61
CA TRP A 497 6.17 0.48 1.57
C TRP A 497 5.07 1.50 1.22
N ASP A 498 4.56 2.18 2.25
CA ASP A 498 3.53 3.22 2.11
C ASP A 498 3.99 4.30 1.10
N GLY A 499 3.06 4.79 0.28
CA GLY A 499 3.35 5.86 -0.68
C GLY A 499 2.09 6.44 -1.34
N THR A 500 2.23 7.69 -1.75
CA THR A 500 1.17 8.53 -2.36
C THR A 500 1.59 8.95 -3.77
N THR A 501 0.96 9.97 -4.33
CA THR A 501 1.43 10.64 -5.56
C THR A 501 2.87 11.12 -5.43
N ASP A 502 3.59 11.15 -6.56
CA ASP A 502 4.96 11.66 -6.67
C ASP A 502 5.94 11.05 -5.67
N SER A 503 5.69 9.78 -5.32
CA SER A 503 6.45 9.04 -4.32
C SER A 503 7.13 7.81 -4.95
N PRO A 504 8.04 7.15 -4.22
CA PRO A 504 8.70 5.94 -4.70
C PRO A 504 7.77 4.72 -4.84
N SER A 505 6.51 4.84 -4.42
CA SER A 505 5.47 3.83 -4.68
C SER A 505 4.52 4.23 -5.83
N ALA A 506 4.73 5.37 -6.48
CA ALA A 506 3.96 5.82 -7.63
C ALA A 506 4.63 5.38 -8.95
N TRP A 507 3.85 4.72 -9.80
CA TRP A 507 4.30 4.11 -11.04
C TRP A 507 3.45 4.53 -12.24
N ASP A 508 4.07 4.59 -13.40
CA ASP A 508 3.46 4.84 -14.69
C ASP A 508 3.76 3.68 -15.66
N PHE A 509 2.93 3.49 -16.67
CA PHE A 509 3.02 2.42 -17.65
C PHE A 509 3.30 3.02 -19.03
N VAL A 510 4.57 3.07 -19.44
CA VAL A 510 4.96 3.60 -20.74
C VAL A 510 4.91 2.46 -21.76
N ALA A 511 4.05 2.57 -22.78
CA ALA A 511 3.92 1.53 -23.80
C ALA A 511 5.25 1.28 -24.54
N VAL A 512 5.57 0.02 -24.78
CA VAL A 512 6.70 -0.38 -25.63
C VAL A 512 6.30 -0.15 -27.08
N ASP A 513 7.00 0.74 -27.78
CA ASP A 513 6.78 0.98 -29.20
C ASP A 513 7.64 0.03 -30.05
N GLU A 514 7.07 -1.12 -30.39
CA GLU A 514 7.73 -2.13 -31.24
C GLU A 514 7.97 -1.66 -32.68
N SER A 515 7.48 -0.49 -33.09
CA SER A 515 7.84 0.10 -34.39
C SER A 515 9.18 0.85 -34.37
N GLU A 516 9.66 1.23 -33.18
CA GLU A 516 10.92 1.93 -32.96
C GLU A 516 12.06 0.99 -32.49
N ILE A 517 11.73 -0.26 -32.12
CA ILE A 517 12.70 -1.30 -31.75
C ILE A 517 12.56 -2.52 -32.66
N GLU A 518 13.64 -2.93 -33.34
CA GLU A 518 13.58 -4.06 -34.27
C GLU A 518 13.59 -5.42 -33.53
N ASN A 519 14.35 -5.53 -32.44
CA ASN A 519 14.57 -6.79 -31.72
C ASN A 519 14.82 -6.54 -30.23
N ALA A 520 14.60 -7.56 -29.41
CA ALA A 520 15.10 -7.59 -28.04
C ALA A 520 16.60 -7.94 -28.03
N GLU A 521 17.33 -7.53 -27.00
CA GLU A 521 18.78 -7.73 -26.90
C GLU A 521 19.16 -8.31 -25.53
N ILE A 522 20.10 -9.26 -25.53
CA ILE A 522 20.80 -9.70 -24.31
C ILE A 522 22.31 -9.63 -24.50
N THR A 523 23.02 -9.42 -23.39
CA THR A 523 24.48 -9.40 -23.37
C THR A 523 25.04 -10.81 -23.18
N ILE A 524 25.91 -11.23 -24.08
CA ILE A 524 26.69 -12.47 -23.96
C ILE A 524 28.19 -12.16 -24.01
N ARG A 525 29.00 -12.98 -23.34
CA ARG A 525 30.46 -12.80 -23.34
C ARG A 525 31.01 -13.06 -24.75
N ASN A 526 31.85 -12.16 -25.26
CA ASN A 526 32.47 -12.33 -26.57
C ASN A 526 33.57 -13.41 -26.53
N ASN A 527 34.00 -13.94 -27.68
CA ASN A 527 35.01 -15.00 -27.79
C ASN A 527 34.75 -16.16 -26.79
N SER A 528 33.48 -16.57 -26.68
CA SER A 528 33.06 -17.58 -25.70
C SER A 528 31.89 -18.42 -26.19
N ALA A 529 31.74 -19.60 -25.59
CA ALA A 529 30.61 -20.48 -25.74
C ALA A 529 29.82 -20.57 -24.43
N THR A 530 28.50 -20.73 -24.56
CA THR A 530 27.56 -20.97 -23.45
C THR A 530 26.36 -21.78 -23.94
N VAL A 531 25.54 -22.29 -23.02
CA VAL A 531 24.21 -22.81 -23.34
C VAL A 531 23.16 -21.77 -22.95
N ILE A 532 22.21 -21.52 -23.83
CA ILE A 532 21.02 -20.69 -23.58
C ILE A 532 19.78 -21.55 -23.78
N THR A 533 18.81 -21.42 -22.90
CA THR A 533 17.48 -22.02 -23.05
C THR A 533 16.45 -20.91 -22.92
N LEU A 534 15.68 -20.66 -23.97
CA LEU A 534 14.67 -19.60 -23.95
C LEU A 534 13.28 -20.18 -23.64
N PRO A 535 12.44 -19.48 -22.86
CA PRO A 535 11.07 -19.91 -22.61
C PRO A 535 10.15 -19.71 -23.82
N TYR A 536 10.68 -19.30 -24.97
CA TYR A 536 9.98 -19.06 -26.22
C TYR A 536 10.84 -19.55 -27.39
N ALA A 537 10.22 -19.67 -28.57
CA ALA A 537 10.92 -20.16 -29.75
C ALA A 537 11.95 -19.14 -30.27
N TYR A 538 13.09 -19.65 -30.73
CA TYR A 538 14.10 -18.90 -31.47
C TYR A 538 14.10 -19.41 -32.91
N ASN A 539 13.29 -18.79 -33.77
CA ASN A 539 13.03 -19.28 -35.12
C ASN A 539 12.80 -18.15 -36.15
N ASN A 540 13.19 -16.92 -35.80
CA ASN A 540 13.11 -15.77 -36.70
C ASN A 540 14.38 -15.68 -37.55
N GLU A 541 14.23 -15.83 -38.87
CA GLU A 541 15.36 -15.85 -39.82
C GLU A 541 16.14 -14.53 -39.85
N ASP A 542 15.46 -13.39 -39.73
CA ASP A 542 16.11 -12.07 -39.70
C ASP A 542 16.98 -11.91 -38.45
N VAL A 543 16.46 -12.30 -37.28
CA VAL A 543 17.21 -12.30 -36.01
C VAL A 543 18.43 -13.23 -36.10
N VAL A 544 18.27 -14.41 -36.68
CA VAL A 544 19.36 -15.37 -36.88
C VAL A 544 20.46 -14.76 -37.75
N ASN A 545 20.09 -14.14 -38.87
CA ASN A 545 21.04 -13.52 -39.79
C ASN A 545 21.78 -12.34 -39.13
N LEU A 546 21.06 -11.49 -38.38
CA LEU A 546 21.68 -10.42 -37.59
C LEU A 546 22.70 -10.95 -36.59
N ASN A 547 22.40 -12.05 -35.89
CA ASN A 547 23.34 -12.68 -34.98
C ASN A 547 24.57 -13.25 -35.71
N ILE A 548 24.39 -13.87 -36.88
CA ILE A 548 25.50 -14.35 -37.72
C ILE A 548 26.42 -13.19 -38.11
N ASP A 549 25.85 -12.05 -38.53
CA ASP A 549 26.61 -10.84 -38.87
C ASP A 549 27.37 -10.26 -37.67
N ASN A 550 26.90 -10.54 -36.44
CA ASN A 550 27.57 -10.19 -35.18
C ASN A 550 28.50 -11.30 -34.65
N GLU A 551 28.88 -12.25 -35.50
CA GLU A 551 29.75 -13.38 -35.17
C GLU A 551 29.18 -14.29 -34.07
N ILE A 552 27.85 -14.40 -33.97
CA ILE A 552 27.14 -15.27 -33.03
C ILE A 552 26.49 -16.41 -33.80
N ALA A 553 26.90 -17.64 -33.51
CA ALA A 553 26.36 -18.85 -34.11
C ALA A 553 25.72 -19.76 -33.06
N THR A 554 24.68 -20.48 -33.48
CA THR A 554 23.90 -21.40 -32.64
C THR A 554 24.02 -22.83 -33.15
N TYR A 555 24.07 -23.79 -32.22
CA TYR A 555 24.38 -25.19 -32.52
C TYR A 555 23.57 -26.18 -31.69
N GLY A 556 23.37 -27.37 -32.25
CA GLY A 556 23.00 -28.59 -31.53
C GLY A 556 24.19 -29.55 -31.39
N ILE A 557 24.06 -30.56 -30.52
CA ILE A 557 25.07 -31.62 -30.40
C ILE A 557 24.86 -32.66 -31.51
N LYS A 558 25.91 -32.89 -32.31
CA LYS A 558 25.99 -33.98 -33.27
C LYS A 558 26.40 -35.29 -32.59
N GLY A 559 27.36 -35.22 -31.67
CA GLY A 559 27.94 -36.40 -31.04
C GLY A 559 29.13 -36.06 -30.15
N VAL A 560 29.81 -37.10 -29.67
CA VAL A 560 30.98 -37.03 -28.79
C VAL A 560 32.05 -38.01 -29.27
N SER A 561 33.32 -37.66 -29.10
CA SER A 561 34.46 -38.53 -29.43
C SER A 561 34.47 -39.80 -28.58
N GLU A 562 35.14 -40.85 -29.06
CA GLU A 562 35.26 -42.14 -28.34
C GLU A 562 35.88 -41.97 -26.95
N ASP A 563 36.87 -41.07 -26.80
CA ASP A 563 37.54 -40.76 -25.54
C ASP A 563 36.76 -39.78 -24.65
N GLY A 564 35.63 -39.25 -25.12
CA GLY A 564 34.81 -38.28 -24.38
C GLY A 564 35.43 -36.88 -24.23
N LYS A 565 36.53 -36.58 -24.94
CA LYS A 565 37.26 -35.31 -24.82
C LYS A 565 36.82 -34.23 -25.79
N GLN A 566 36.01 -34.56 -26.80
CA GLN A 566 35.50 -33.63 -27.79
C GLN A 566 34.00 -33.81 -27.97
N VAL A 567 33.25 -32.71 -27.94
CA VAL A 567 31.84 -32.67 -28.33
C VAL A 567 31.74 -32.02 -29.70
N PHE A 568 31.15 -32.75 -30.65
CA PHE A 568 30.95 -32.31 -32.02
C PHE A 568 29.60 -31.61 -32.13
N LEU A 569 29.60 -30.41 -32.70
CA LEU A 569 28.42 -29.58 -32.87
C LEU A 569 28.07 -29.44 -34.35
N TYR A 570 26.79 -29.30 -34.65
CA TYR A 570 26.28 -28.97 -35.98
C TYR A 570 25.47 -27.68 -35.89
N ASN A 571 25.54 -26.86 -36.93
CA ASN A 571 24.83 -25.59 -37.01
C ASN A 571 23.32 -25.85 -37.00
N LYS A 572 22.62 -25.16 -36.12
CA LYS A 572 21.16 -25.22 -36.00
C LYS A 572 20.66 -23.83 -35.69
N THR A 573 19.75 -23.31 -36.50
CA THR A 573 19.30 -21.91 -36.44
C THR A 573 17.86 -21.72 -35.95
N SER A 574 17.13 -22.82 -35.69
CA SER A 574 15.75 -22.78 -35.22
C SER A 574 15.57 -23.70 -34.03
N PHE A 575 15.05 -23.18 -32.92
CA PHE A 575 14.83 -23.90 -31.66
C PHE A 575 13.40 -23.66 -31.16
N GLU A 576 12.76 -24.71 -30.68
CA GLU A 576 11.44 -24.59 -30.07
C GLU A 576 11.53 -23.96 -28.67
N ALA A 577 10.41 -23.44 -28.15
CA ALA A 577 10.35 -22.97 -26.77
C ALA A 577 10.81 -24.08 -25.79
N GLY A 578 11.67 -23.71 -24.85
CA GLY A 578 12.28 -24.62 -23.87
C GLY A 578 13.41 -25.50 -24.41
N GLU A 579 13.74 -25.42 -25.71
CA GLU A 579 14.84 -26.16 -26.31
C GLU A 579 16.19 -25.45 -26.08
N PRO A 580 17.21 -26.13 -25.53
CA PRO A 580 18.50 -25.52 -25.29
C PRO A 580 19.34 -25.43 -26.58
N MET A 581 20.13 -24.36 -26.70
CA MET A 581 21.06 -24.12 -27.79
C MET A 581 22.47 -23.86 -27.26
N VAL A 582 23.49 -24.39 -27.93
CA VAL A 582 24.88 -23.96 -27.71
C VAL A 582 25.09 -22.68 -28.52
N VAL A 583 25.43 -21.60 -27.84
CA VAL A 583 25.74 -20.29 -28.44
C VAL A 583 27.24 -20.10 -28.42
N VAL A 584 27.83 -19.78 -29.56
CA VAL A 584 29.24 -19.42 -29.69
C VAL A 584 29.32 -18.01 -30.25
N ALA A 585 29.97 -17.10 -29.52
CA ALA A 585 30.16 -15.72 -29.89
C ALA A 585 31.64 -15.43 -30.17
N GLY A 586 31.93 -14.82 -31.33
CA GLY A 586 33.27 -14.46 -31.75
C GLY A 586 34.19 -15.67 -31.93
N ASP A 587 35.50 -15.42 -31.79
CA ASP A 587 36.53 -16.44 -31.93
C ASP A 587 37.02 -16.91 -30.55
N ILE A 588 36.54 -18.06 -30.10
CA ILE A 588 36.85 -18.62 -28.77
C ILE A 588 38.34 -18.96 -28.57
N THR A 589 39.15 -18.94 -29.63
CA THR A 589 40.61 -19.17 -29.52
C THR A 589 41.37 -17.92 -29.11
N LYS A 590 40.72 -16.74 -29.18
CA LYS A 590 41.31 -15.48 -28.74
C LYS A 590 41.20 -15.33 -27.22
N TYR A 591 42.25 -14.78 -26.62
CA TYR A 591 42.23 -14.44 -25.20
C TYR A 591 41.17 -13.36 -24.92
N ASN A 592 40.16 -13.69 -24.12
CA ASN A 592 39.22 -12.73 -23.54
C ASN A 592 39.47 -12.65 -22.03
N ASP A 593 39.92 -11.49 -21.56
CA ASP A 593 40.17 -11.20 -20.14
C ASP A 593 38.91 -11.26 -19.25
N GLY A 594 37.74 -11.36 -19.89
CA GLY A 594 36.43 -11.51 -19.29
C GLY A 594 35.56 -10.27 -19.28
N ASN A 595 36.05 -9.17 -19.85
CA ASN A 595 35.31 -7.91 -19.88
C ASN A 595 34.66 -7.63 -21.25
N GLU A 596 35.07 -8.30 -22.32
CA GLU A 596 34.46 -8.11 -23.64
C GLU A 596 33.15 -8.89 -23.77
N SER A 597 32.08 -8.18 -24.11
CA SER A 597 30.74 -8.74 -24.39
C SER A 597 30.23 -8.27 -25.74
N THR A 598 29.34 -9.07 -26.34
CA THR A 598 28.60 -8.73 -27.55
C THR A 598 27.09 -8.85 -27.29
N ARG A 599 26.28 -8.30 -28.19
CA ARG A 599 24.82 -8.27 -28.08
C ARG A 599 24.24 -9.38 -28.95
N MET A 600 23.48 -10.27 -28.33
CA MET A 600 22.69 -11.27 -29.03
C MET A 600 21.27 -10.73 -29.19
N PHE A 601 20.80 -10.67 -30.42
CA PHE A 601 19.44 -10.29 -30.75
C PHE A 601 18.49 -11.46 -30.51
N LEU A 602 17.31 -11.16 -30.00
CA LEU A 602 16.26 -12.11 -29.67
C LEU A 602 14.95 -11.70 -30.35
N PRO A 603 14.15 -12.67 -30.82
CA PRO A 603 12.83 -12.37 -31.35
C PRO A 603 11.91 -11.86 -30.24
N PHE A 604 10.95 -11.02 -30.61
CA PHE A 604 9.89 -10.60 -29.72
C PHE A 604 8.94 -11.75 -29.38
N ALA A 605 8.98 -12.16 -28.12
CA ALA A 605 8.15 -13.25 -27.60
C ALA A 605 6.82 -12.74 -27.02
N ASN A 606 5.75 -13.48 -27.29
CA ASN A 606 4.41 -13.29 -26.71
C ASN A 606 3.84 -14.56 -26.07
N GLU A 607 4.41 -15.72 -26.40
CA GLU A 607 4.04 -17.04 -25.88
C GLU A 607 5.23 -17.63 -25.12
N PHE A 608 4.96 -18.21 -23.96
CA PHE A 608 5.99 -18.68 -23.04
C PHE A 608 5.68 -20.10 -22.55
N THR A 609 6.73 -20.89 -22.33
CA THR A 609 6.67 -22.21 -21.68
C THR A 609 7.45 -22.20 -20.37
N THR A 610 6.99 -23.02 -19.43
CA THR A 610 7.76 -23.41 -18.23
C THR A 610 8.39 -24.80 -18.39
N GLU A 611 8.14 -25.47 -19.52
CA GLU A 611 8.68 -26.81 -19.82
C GLU A 611 10.05 -26.72 -20.47
N VAL A 612 11.00 -27.46 -19.94
CA VAL A 612 12.34 -27.62 -20.50
C VAL A 612 12.39 -28.87 -21.38
N LYS A 613 13.05 -28.76 -22.53
CA LYS A 613 13.31 -29.89 -23.43
C LYS A 613 14.77 -30.35 -23.32
N GLU A 614 14.99 -31.64 -23.57
CA GLU A 614 16.32 -32.21 -23.76
C GLU A 614 16.65 -32.31 -25.24
N ALA A 615 17.84 -31.88 -25.65
CA ALA A 615 18.28 -31.89 -27.05
C ALA A 615 19.62 -32.63 -27.20
N ASN A 616 19.55 -33.93 -27.53
CA ASN A 616 20.69 -34.83 -27.74
C ASN A 616 21.84 -34.66 -26.72
N GLY A 617 21.52 -34.79 -25.43
CA GLY A 617 22.49 -34.65 -24.34
C GLY A 617 22.71 -33.23 -23.83
N ILE A 618 22.11 -32.20 -24.44
CA ILE A 618 21.95 -30.89 -23.81
C ILE A 618 20.67 -30.90 -22.97
N VAL A 619 20.76 -30.52 -21.71
CA VAL A 619 19.62 -30.35 -20.80
C VAL A 619 19.49 -28.87 -20.46
N GLY A 620 18.40 -28.24 -20.87
CA GLY A 620 18.14 -26.83 -20.59
C GLY A 620 17.76 -26.56 -19.13
N THR A 621 17.72 -25.29 -18.75
CA THR A 621 17.17 -24.82 -17.48
C THR A 621 16.42 -23.51 -17.72
N LEU A 622 15.20 -23.39 -17.19
CA LEU A 622 14.43 -22.13 -17.19
C LEU A 622 14.37 -21.49 -15.81
N ASP A 623 14.85 -22.17 -14.77
CA ASP A 623 14.90 -21.72 -13.38
C ASP A 623 16.21 -22.23 -12.74
N TYR A 624 16.50 -21.83 -11.50
CA TYR A 624 17.65 -22.33 -10.74
C TYR A 624 17.60 -23.85 -10.62
N THR A 625 18.69 -24.51 -11.06
CA THR A 625 18.75 -25.96 -11.18
C THR A 625 20.04 -26.49 -10.56
N VAL A 626 19.89 -27.42 -9.60
CA VAL A 626 21.01 -28.21 -9.04
C VAL A 626 21.45 -29.23 -10.08
N LEU A 627 22.76 -29.30 -10.32
CA LEU A 627 23.34 -30.08 -11.40
C LEU A 627 23.62 -31.51 -10.92
N PRO A 628 23.34 -32.53 -11.76
CA PRO A 628 23.73 -33.89 -11.45
C PRO A 628 25.26 -34.05 -11.50
N ALA A 629 25.77 -35.06 -10.79
CA ALA A 629 27.18 -35.46 -10.88
C ALA A 629 27.59 -35.70 -12.34
N ASN A 630 28.82 -35.30 -12.68
CA ASN A 630 29.41 -35.41 -14.01
C ASN A 630 28.68 -34.63 -15.12
N ALA A 631 27.84 -33.65 -14.76
CA ALA A 631 27.35 -32.65 -15.70
C ALA A 631 28.54 -31.85 -16.29
N GLY A 632 28.44 -31.49 -17.57
CA GLY A 632 29.38 -30.59 -18.24
C GLY A 632 28.79 -29.19 -18.36
N ILE A 633 29.49 -28.17 -17.88
CA ILE A 633 29.11 -26.76 -18.09
C ILE A 633 29.92 -26.20 -19.26
N VAL A 634 29.24 -25.69 -20.29
CA VAL A 634 29.89 -24.92 -21.35
C VAL A 634 30.28 -23.56 -20.78
N LYS A 635 31.58 -23.25 -20.74
CA LYS A 635 32.09 -21.98 -20.23
C LYS A 635 33.34 -21.58 -21.02
N ALA A 636 33.32 -20.36 -21.56
CA ALA A 636 34.44 -19.83 -22.35
C ALA A 636 34.76 -20.72 -23.56
N ASP A 637 35.90 -21.38 -23.60
CA ASP A 637 36.38 -22.17 -24.73
C ASP A 637 36.16 -23.68 -24.58
N SER A 638 35.60 -24.12 -23.45
CA SER A 638 35.57 -25.52 -23.06
C SER A 638 34.32 -25.94 -22.29
N ILE A 639 34.15 -27.27 -22.17
CA ILE A 639 33.16 -27.90 -21.31
C ILE A 639 33.88 -28.33 -20.03
N ILE A 640 33.47 -27.78 -18.90
CA ILE A 640 34.05 -28.09 -17.59
C ILE A 640 33.17 -29.16 -16.92
N SER A 641 33.75 -30.32 -16.60
CA SER A 641 33.07 -31.36 -15.83
C SER A 641 32.98 -30.99 -14.35
N ILE A 642 31.80 -31.14 -13.75
CA ILE A 642 31.54 -30.86 -12.33
C ILE A 642 31.79 -32.11 -11.45
N GLY A 643 32.62 -33.07 -11.88
CA GLY A 643 33.02 -34.23 -11.07
C GLY A 643 31.89 -34.93 -10.28
N ASP A 644 32.21 -35.47 -9.11
CA ASP A 644 31.25 -36.16 -8.23
C ASP A 644 30.62 -35.24 -7.16
N SER A 645 30.82 -33.92 -7.23
CA SER A 645 30.25 -32.99 -6.23
C SER A 645 28.82 -32.59 -6.60
N GLU A 646 27.84 -33.06 -5.82
CA GLU A 646 26.40 -32.80 -6.02
C GLU A 646 25.95 -31.36 -5.67
N ASP A 647 26.86 -30.47 -5.26
CA ASP A 647 26.53 -29.14 -4.73
C ASP A 647 26.62 -27.98 -5.75
N SER A 648 26.84 -28.26 -7.03
CA SER A 648 26.90 -27.21 -8.06
C SER A 648 25.53 -26.94 -8.71
N ALA A 649 25.26 -25.68 -9.03
CA ALA A 649 23.99 -25.27 -9.65
C ALA A 649 24.22 -24.22 -10.74
N ILE A 650 23.25 -24.12 -11.64
CA ILE A 650 23.16 -23.02 -12.62
C ILE A 650 21.83 -22.28 -12.48
N PHE A 651 21.88 -20.99 -12.79
CA PHE A 651 20.72 -20.12 -12.87
C PHE A 651 19.86 -20.41 -14.11
N GLY A 652 18.66 -19.82 -14.16
CA GLY A 652 17.71 -20.04 -15.25
C GLY A 652 18.21 -19.55 -16.61
N GLN A 653 17.55 -19.98 -17.68
CA GLN A 653 17.90 -19.71 -19.08
C GLN A 653 19.32 -20.15 -19.47
N ARG A 654 19.77 -21.26 -18.89
CA ARG A 654 21.08 -21.88 -19.18
C ARG A 654 20.86 -23.34 -19.53
N GLY A 655 21.92 -24.13 -19.51
CA GLY A 655 21.84 -25.57 -19.65
C GLY A 655 23.18 -26.22 -19.36
N TYR A 656 23.15 -27.54 -19.28
CA TYR A 656 24.33 -28.36 -19.04
C TYR A 656 24.34 -29.56 -20.00
N ILE A 657 25.51 -30.15 -20.15
CA ILE A 657 25.73 -31.33 -20.98
C ILE A 657 25.65 -32.58 -20.11
N ASN A 658 24.77 -33.49 -20.50
CA ASN A 658 24.71 -34.86 -20.01
C ASN A 658 25.24 -35.80 -21.10
N ALA A 659 26.54 -36.09 -21.04
CA ALA A 659 27.22 -36.91 -22.04
C ALA A 659 26.63 -38.32 -22.19
N SER A 660 25.99 -38.87 -21.15
CA SER A 660 25.38 -40.19 -21.19
C SER A 660 24.15 -40.27 -22.11
N LYS A 661 23.57 -39.11 -22.44
CA LYS A 661 22.40 -38.95 -23.30
C LYS A 661 22.75 -38.52 -24.73
N ILE A 662 24.04 -38.35 -25.04
CA ILE A 662 24.48 -38.00 -26.40
C ILE A 662 24.42 -39.25 -27.28
N VAL A 663 23.75 -39.12 -28.43
CA VAL A 663 23.75 -40.12 -29.51
C VAL A 663 24.49 -39.52 -30.70
N ASN A 664 25.54 -40.21 -31.16
CA ASN A 664 26.30 -39.80 -32.34
C ASN A 664 25.46 -39.94 -33.61
N ASN A 665 25.33 -38.86 -34.36
CA ASN A 665 24.67 -38.84 -35.66
C ASN A 665 25.68 -38.60 -36.79
N GLU A 666 26.00 -39.67 -37.52
CA GLU A 666 26.96 -39.63 -38.64
C GLU A 666 26.43 -38.94 -39.90
N GLU A 667 25.13 -38.67 -39.99
CA GLU A 667 24.52 -37.99 -41.14
C GLU A 667 24.75 -36.46 -41.12
N LEU A 668 25.08 -35.90 -39.95
CA LEU A 668 25.32 -34.46 -39.78
C LEU A 668 26.80 -34.10 -40.00
N SER A 669 27.07 -32.94 -40.59
CA SER A 669 28.42 -32.36 -40.61
C SER A 669 28.83 -31.89 -39.22
N THR A 670 30.13 -31.94 -38.94
CA THR A 670 30.68 -31.27 -37.76
C THR A 670 31.06 -29.85 -38.18
N ASP A 671 30.37 -28.87 -37.64
CA ASP A 671 30.60 -27.44 -37.96
C ASP A 671 31.44 -26.76 -36.87
N PHE A 672 31.41 -27.28 -35.64
CA PHE A 672 32.21 -26.77 -34.53
C PHE A 672 32.61 -27.88 -33.54
N VAL A 673 33.71 -27.68 -32.80
CA VAL A 673 34.21 -28.65 -31.81
C VAL A 673 34.47 -27.94 -30.48
N LEU A 674 33.87 -28.43 -29.40
CA LEU A 674 34.19 -28.02 -28.03
C LEU A 674 35.02 -29.10 -27.33
N TYR A 675 36.04 -28.67 -26.60
CA TYR A 675 36.90 -29.56 -25.83
C TYR A 675 36.41 -29.70 -24.39
N VAL A 676 36.58 -30.90 -23.82
CA VAL A 676 36.16 -31.21 -22.44
C VAL A 676 37.36 -31.17 -21.52
N ASP A 677 37.30 -30.31 -20.51
CA ASP A 677 38.23 -30.28 -19.37
C ASP A 677 37.63 -31.10 -18.21
N GLY A 678 38.32 -32.20 -17.86
CA GLY A 678 37.81 -33.24 -16.96
C GLY A 678 37.15 -34.43 -17.69
N ASP A 679 36.45 -35.28 -16.94
CA ASP A 679 35.76 -36.46 -17.47
C ASP A 679 34.24 -36.26 -17.41
N ILE A 680 33.57 -36.34 -18.57
CA ILE A 680 32.10 -36.42 -18.65
C ILE A 680 31.72 -37.87 -18.99
N VAL A 681 30.75 -38.44 -18.28
CA VAL A 681 30.41 -39.87 -18.44
C VAL A 681 29.57 -40.07 -19.70
N ASN A 682 30.20 -40.54 -20.77
CA ASN A 682 29.50 -41.05 -21.96
C ASN A 682 29.05 -42.50 -21.72
N GLY A 683 27.79 -42.84 -22.02
CA GLY A 683 27.21 -44.17 -21.86
C GLY A 683 27.94 -45.28 -22.63
N ILE A 684 28.83 -44.91 -23.56
CA ILE A 684 29.69 -45.81 -24.33
C ILE A 684 30.90 -46.31 -23.51
N ASN A 685 31.38 -45.55 -22.50
CA ASN A 685 32.62 -45.87 -21.77
C ASN A 685 32.48 -46.83 -20.59
N ASN A 686 31.27 -47.35 -20.32
CA ASN A 686 31.04 -48.33 -19.24
C ASN A 686 30.66 -49.74 -19.71
N ALA A 687 31.05 -50.13 -20.92
CA ALA A 687 31.25 -51.55 -21.23
C ALA A 687 32.64 -52.03 -20.74
N VAL A 688 32.98 -51.76 -19.48
CA VAL A 688 34.15 -52.40 -18.86
C VAL A 688 33.75 -53.83 -18.55
N VAL A 689 34.22 -54.78 -19.37
CA VAL A 689 34.37 -56.17 -18.91
C VAL A 689 35.24 -56.12 -17.67
N SER A 690 34.63 -56.31 -16.51
CA SER A 690 35.32 -56.51 -15.23
C SER A 690 36.32 -57.66 -15.36
N THR A 691 37.58 -57.35 -15.68
CA THR A 691 38.69 -58.27 -15.43
C THR A 691 39.18 -58.00 -14.02
N SER A 692 38.55 -58.66 -13.06
CA SER A 692 39.11 -58.84 -11.73
C SER A 692 40.55 -59.37 -11.87
N ASN A 693 41.56 -58.53 -11.58
CA ASN A 693 42.99 -58.87 -11.56
C ASN A 693 43.39 -59.82 -10.40
N ARG A 694 42.44 -60.64 -9.94
CA ARG A 694 42.62 -61.61 -8.86
C ARG A 694 42.60 -63.02 -9.42
N VAL A 695 43.57 -63.81 -9.00
CA VAL A 695 43.81 -65.16 -9.48
C VAL A 695 43.89 -66.13 -8.31
N ASN A 696 43.57 -67.38 -8.59
CA ASN A 696 43.89 -68.50 -7.71
C ASN A 696 45.27 -69.05 -8.12
N VAL A 697 46.01 -69.58 -7.15
CA VAL A 697 47.28 -70.26 -7.35
C VAL A 697 47.08 -71.73 -7.02
N TYR A 698 47.42 -72.62 -7.95
CA TYR A 698 47.39 -74.07 -7.78
C TYR A 698 48.78 -74.67 -7.97
N THR A 699 49.04 -75.82 -7.37
CA THR A 699 50.14 -76.69 -7.78
C THR A 699 49.83 -77.36 -9.13
N THR A 700 50.83 -77.97 -9.78
CA THR A 700 50.66 -78.61 -11.10
C THR A 700 49.77 -79.87 -11.08
N ASP A 701 49.57 -80.47 -9.91
CA ASP A 701 48.61 -81.55 -9.63
C ASP A 701 47.19 -81.03 -9.25
N GLY A 702 46.96 -79.71 -9.31
CA GLY A 702 45.62 -79.11 -9.22
C GLY A 702 45.16 -78.75 -7.81
N VAL A 703 46.05 -78.80 -6.80
CA VAL A 703 45.72 -78.41 -5.42
C VAL A 703 45.76 -76.89 -5.26
N LEU A 704 44.69 -76.29 -4.72
CA LEU A 704 44.60 -74.85 -4.48
C LEU A 704 45.52 -74.44 -3.32
N VAL A 705 46.49 -73.57 -3.60
CA VAL A 705 47.47 -73.07 -2.64
C VAL A 705 47.10 -71.69 -2.11
N LYS A 706 46.55 -70.82 -2.99
CA LYS A 706 46.05 -69.50 -2.61
C LYS A 706 44.81 -69.14 -3.41
N LYS A 707 43.79 -68.57 -2.75
CA LYS A 707 42.55 -68.17 -3.40
C LYS A 707 42.45 -66.65 -3.52
N ASN A 708 42.01 -66.21 -4.70
CA ASN A 708 41.58 -64.85 -4.98
C ASN A 708 42.63 -63.81 -4.55
N VAL A 709 43.90 -63.97 -4.96
CA VAL A 709 44.99 -63.02 -4.66
C VAL A 709 45.28 -62.14 -5.87
N LYS A 710 45.74 -60.90 -5.66
CA LYS A 710 46.16 -60.04 -6.78
C LYS A 710 47.29 -60.74 -7.56
N ALA A 711 47.19 -60.78 -8.89
CA ALA A 711 48.13 -61.52 -9.75
C ALA A 711 49.60 -61.11 -9.51
N ALA A 712 49.87 -59.82 -9.25
CA ALA A 712 51.20 -59.30 -8.94
C ALA A 712 51.85 -59.93 -7.70
N ASN A 713 51.05 -60.32 -6.70
CA ASN A 713 51.53 -60.83 -5.40
C ASN A 713 51.37 -62.36 -5.29
N ALA A 714 50.95 -63.01 -6.37
CA ALA A 714 50.58 -64.42 -6.35
C ALA A 714 51.78 -65.35 -6.05
N LYS A 715 53.01 -64.92 -6.35
CA LYS A 715 54.24 -65.71 -6.16
C LYS A 715 54.81 -65.61 -4.74
N ASP A 716 54.43 -64.61 -3.96
CA ASP A 716 55.10 -64.26 -2.71
C ASP A 716 54.97 -65.38 -1.67
N GLY A 717 56.08 -65.81 -1.07
CA GLY A 717 56.08 -66.86 -0.04
C GLY A 717 55.76 -68.28 -0.53
N LEU A 718 55.66 -68.52 -1.85
CA LEU A 718 55.63 -69.88 -2.41
C LEU A 718 57.03 -70.50 -2.37
N LYS A 719 57.11 -71.81 -2.06
CA LYS A 719 58.37 -72.55 -2.17
C LYS A 719 58.75 -72.73 -3.65
N LYS A 720 60.06 -72.83 -3.93
CA LYS A 720 60.60 -73.03 -5.30
C LYS A 720 59.90 -74.21 -5.99
N GLY A 721 59.35 -73.98 -7.18
CA GLY A 721 58.53 -74.96 -7.91
C GLY A 721 57.65 -74.33 -8.99
N VAL A 722 56.94 -75.15 -9.77
CA VAL A 722 56.03 -74.68 -10.83
C VAL A 722 54.59 -74.68 -10.31
N TYR A 723 53.88 -73.57 -10.51
CA TYR A 723 52.50 -73.37 -10.09
C TYR A 723 51.65 -72.90 -11.27
N ILE A 724 50.33 -73.13 -11.20
CA ILE A 724 49.34 -72.54 -12.08
C ILE A 724 48.81 -71.26 -11.42
N ILE A 725 49.13 -70.10 -11.97
CA ILE A 725 48.67 -68.80 -11.47
C ILE A 725 47.75 -68.22 -12.54
N GLY A 726 46.45 -68.11 -12.25
CA GLY A 726 45.46 -67.80 -13.28
C GLY A 726 45.40 -68.92 -14.32
N LYS A 727 45.80 -68.64 -15.58
CA LYS A 727 45.84 -69.61 -16.68
C LYS A 727 47.26 -70.06 -17.06
N ASP A 728 48.29 -69.51 -16.41
CA ASP A 728 49.68 -69.69 -16.82
C ASP A 728 50.46 -70.61 -15.88
N LYS A 729 51.35 -71.43 -16.46
CA LYS A 729 52.37 -72.18 -15.72
C LYS A 729 53.54 -71.24 -15.40
N VAL A 730 53.74 -70.98 -14.12
CA VAL A 730 54.77 -70.05 -13.63
C VAL A 730 55.78 -70.81 -12.77
N LEU A 731 57.06 -70.69 -13.13
CA LEU A 731 58.17 -71.16 -12.29
C LEU A 731 58.49 -70.12 -11.21
N VAL A 732 58.39 -70.51 -9.94
CA VAL A 732 58.88 -69.76 -8.78
C VAL A 732 60.30 -70.27 -8.47
N LYS A 733 61.29 -69.38 -8.61
CA LYS A 733 62.73 -69.70 -8.55
C LYS A 733 63.35 -69.56 -7.17
#